data_AF-A0A7R8X7H5-F1
#
_entry.id   AF-A0A7R8X7H5-F1
#
_cell.length_a   1.000
_cell.length_b   1.000
_cell.length_c   1.000
_cell.angle_alpha   90.00
_cell.angle_beta   90.00
_cell.angle_gamma   90.00
#
_symmetry.space_group_name_H-M   'P 1'
#
loop_
_entity.id
_entity.type
_entity.pdbx_description
1 polymer ?
#
loop_
_entity_poly.entity_id
_entity_poly.type
_entity_poly.pdbx_seq_one_letter_code
_entity_poly.pdbx_strand_id
1 'polypeptide(L)'
;MFSGPCNGLELNLYLNASDRPPNMQPSLSGVRVVIHRPDSLPSPEEEGFHASAGFLTNVALREMEISRLAYPYENECYNSWDQCGFYPINSSFIQYDSVLCRRMCMQATMVKACKCKLPFVQDYFTFANGTLDGTRPCNILSYDSQDMSCLISTFDDLNGGSTTCPCNAECQQTAYQQTISSAEWPAQMYKMDAMGSMALGSQLKKGESATKGEVVKLVIYFSSMVRENVVEYPSVTSVSLLSTLGGALSLYLGISLVMFVEVIEILPLMILAFLGKFFGLGRKSVANPELKKRVPRRRSDTMTKNVFHPVKNVLDEFYSTTQINGISNASRATHPFRKFIWWVITVVAAVATIHGILDVIRMYLQYSVSTTVSVTQPKTLTFPAVTICNLSPFPCSKVMDLNDGGVLAQILGCLSRNETSPRGNETAFGEVDSSKGGVRVDIHRPDSLPSPEESGFHASAGFITNIALREVNVLRLAFPYENECYSSWDDSGYYPTNTDLIAYSSVMCKRMFLQAYMVKRCKCKLPLIQEYFTFSNGTLDEVHVCDFRQNDTSDFLCTWKVFTELTMGNVTIPCNAECESKEYRRTISSAVWPTDNYIRDAMTSMALGPQMDGKELDKMKAGVVKLVIYFEEMVKETVSEFPSITSSSLFSTLGGSLSLYLGISLVMFLEILEILPLLVLASLRRRFGFGQNFKENPLPGKRVPSLTEGEGKPTIPAWAAKHN
;
A
#
# COMPACT_ATOMS: atom_id res chain seq x y z
N MET A 1 -14.98 8.53 -28.49
CA MET A 1 -15.95 7.71 -27.71
C MET A 1 -16.32 8.51 -26.47
N PHE A 2 -17.58 8.56 -26.09
CA PHE A 2 -18.07 9.28 -24.91
C PHE A 2 -18.25 8.31 -23.73
N SER A 3 -17.93 8.72 -22.50
CA SER A 3 -18.16 7.91 -21.31
C SER A 3 -19.64 7.97 -20.88
N GLY A 4 -20.02 7.08 -19.96
CA GLY A 4 -21.34 7.04 -19.36
C GLY A 4 -22.32 6.04 -20.00
N PRO A 5 -23.42 5.73 -19.31
CA PRO A 5 -24.30 4.60 -19.62
C PRO A 5 -24.99 4.71 -20.98
N CYS A 6 -25.28 5.93 -21.48
CA CYS A 6 -25.96 6.13 -22.76
C CYS A 6 -25.09 5.81 -23.99
N ASN A 7 -23.76 5.74 -23.82
CA ASN A 7 -22.80 5.45 -24.88
C ASN A 7 -22.17 4.06 -24.73
N GLY A 8 -22.73 3.24 -23.84
CA GLY A 8 -22.29 1.88 -23.57
C GLY A 8 -22.94 0.83 -24.46
N LEU A 9 -22.58 -0.43 -24.19
CA LEU A 9 -23.23 -1.61 -24.76
C LEU A 9 -24.49 -1.94 -23.93
N GLU A 10 -25.66 -1.77 -24.55
CA GLU A 10 -26.95 -2.22 -23.99
C GLU A 10 -27.34 -3.57 -24.59
N LEU A 11 -27.54 -4.57 -23.73
CA LEU A 11 -27.98 -5.92 -24.10
C LEU A 11 -29.28 -6.25 -23.38
N ASN A 12 -30.26 -6.71 -24.15
CA ASN A 12 -31.55 -7.17 -23.69
C ASN A 12 -31.62 -8.68 -23.96
N LEU A 13 -31.51 -9.50 -22.91
CA LEU A 13 -31.40 -10.96 -23.01
C LEU A 13 -32.69 -11.64 -22.53
N TYR A 14 -33.10 -12.70 -23.25
CA TYR A 14 -34.20 -13.58 -22.87
C TYR A 14 -33.64 -14.97 -22.53
N LEU A 15 -33.92 -15.46 -21.33
CA LEU A 15 -33.31 -16.65 -20.74
C LEU A 15 -34.02 -17.98 -21.10
N ASN A 16 -35.19 -17.92 -21.75
CA ASN A 16 -36.05 -19.06 -22.10
C ASN A 16 -36.01 -20.20 -21.06
N ALA A 17 -36.38 -19.88 -19.81
CA ALA A 17 -36.19 -20.79 -18.68
C ALA A 17 -37.11 -22.03 -18.72
N SER A 18 -38.17 -21.97 -19.53
CA SER A 18 -39.24 -22.96 -19.62
C SER A 18 -38.86 -24.23 -20.40
N ASP A 19 -37.77 -24.22 -21.18
CA ASP A 19 -37.30 -25.36 -21.98
C ASP A 19 -36.22 -26.22 -21.28
N ARG A 20 -35.94 -25.96 -19.99
CA ARG A 20 -34.93 -26.70 -19.22
C ARG A 20 -35.50 -27.95 -18.55
N PRO A 21 -34.79 -29.09 -18.56
CA PRO A 21 -35.23 -30.29 -17.87
C PRO A 21 -35.34 -30.03 -16.36
N PRO A 22 -36.37 -30.57 -15.67
CA PRO A 22 -36.65 -30.31 -14.25
C PRO A 22 -35.46 -30.60 -13.32
N ASN A 23 -34.70 -31.65 -13.63
CA ASN A 23 -33.59 -32.14 -12.80
C ASN A 23 -32.30 -31.30 -12.97
N MET A 24 -32.31 -30.27 -13.81
CA MET A 24 -31.14 -29.47 -14.17
C MET A 24 -31.41 -27.96 -14.06
N GLN A 25 -32.46 -27.58 -13.35
CA GLN A 25 -32.83 -26.19 -13.17
C GLN A 25 -31.83 -25.48 -12.25
N PRO A 26 -31.17 -24.42 -12.72
CA PRO A 26 -30.22 -23.71 -11.88
C PRO A 26 -30.94 -23.04 -10.72
N SER A 27 -30.28 -23.03 -9.56
CA SER A 27 -30.74 -22.30 -8.36
C SER A 27 -30.81 -20.77 -8.57
N LEU A 28 -30.28 -20.28 -9.70
CA LEU A 28 -30.12 -18.88 -10.08
C LEU A 28 -30.82 -18.61 -11.42
N SER A 29 -31.57 -17.50 -11.53
CA SER A 29 -32.12 -17.02 -12.81
C SER A 29 -31.38 -15.75 -13.20
N GLY A 30 -30.64 -15.83 -14.31
CA GLY A 30 -29.77 -14.76 -14.77
C GLY A 30 -28.75 -15.24 -15.81
N VAL A 31 -27.87 -14.35 -16.20
CA VAL A 31 -26.67 -14.67 -16.98
C VAL A 31 -25.41 -14.43 -16.14
N ARG A 32 -24.38 -15.23 -16.38
CA ARG A 32 -23.03 -14.97 -15.84
C ARG A 32 -22.23 -14.25 -16.92
N VAL A 33 -21.70 -13.09 -16.59
CA VAL A 33 -21.02 -12.20 -17.54
C VAL A 33 -19.60 -11.99 -17.05
N VAL A 34 -18.64 -12.13 -17.96
CA VAL A 34 -17.23 -11.79 -17.73
C VAL A 34 -16.83 -10.74 -18.75
N ILE A 35 -16.11 -9.73 -18.30
CA ILE A 35 -15.57 -8.68 -19.15
C ILE A 35 -14.07 -8.89 -19.18
N HIS A 36 -13.57 -9.26 -20.36
CA HIS A 36 -12.18 -9.65 -20.58
C HIS A 36 -11.63 -8.94 -21.82
N ARG A 37 -10.33 -9.09 -22.07
CA ARG A 37 -9.69 -8.50 -23.25
C ARG A 37 -10.09 -9.27 -24.52
N PRO A 38 -10.15 -8.63 -25.71
CA PRO A 38 -10.49 -9.31 -26.95
C PRO A 38 -9.59 -10.48 -27.33
N ASP A 39 -8.35 -10.50 -26.83
CA ASP A 39 -7.28 -11.47 -27.09
C ASP A 39 -7.08 -12.50 -25.96
N SER A 40 -8.00 -12.55 -24.98
CA SER A 40 -8.03 -13.57 -23.93
C SER A 40 -9.28 -14.46 -24.01
N LEU A 41 -9.20 -15.67 -23.46
CA LEU A 41 -10.36 -16.56 -23.36
C LEU A 41 -11.14 -16.26 -22.08
N PRO A 42 -12.46 -16.05 -22.14
CA PRO A 42 -13.26 -15.78 -20.94
C PRO A 42 -13.30 -17.01 -20.02
N SER A 43 -13.21 -16.77 -18.71
CA SER A 43 -13.51 -17.77 -17.67
C SER A 43 -14.72 -17.33 -16.84
N PRO A 44 -15.97 -17.44 -17.37
CA PRO A 44 -17.15 -16.99 -16.63
C PRO A 44 -17.32 -17.69 -15.28
N GLU A 45 -16.80 -18.90 -15.11
CA GLU A 45 -16.92 -19.68 -13.87
C GLU A 45 -16.10 -19.12 -12.70
N GLU A 46 -14.97 -18.47 -12.99
CA GLU A 46 -14.05 -17.92 -12.00
C GLU A 46 -14.19 -16.39 -11.90
N GLU A 47 -14.23 -15.71 -13.05
CA GLU A 47 -14.16 -14.24 -13.15
C GLU A 47 -15.52 -13.58 -13.40
N GLY A 48 -16.55 -14.36 -13.71
CA GLY A 48 -17.84 -13.83 -14.13
C GLY A 48 -18.70 -13.36 -12.96
N PHE A 49 -19.26 -12.16 -13.07
CA PHE A 49 -20.31 -11.65 -12.17
C PHE A 49 -21.69 -12.12 -12.65
N HIS A 50 -22.68 -12.08 -11.76
CA HIS A 50 -24.04 -12.50 -12.07
C HIS A 50 -24.95 -11.29 -12.36
N ALA A 51 -25.62 -11.30 -13.51
CA ALA A 51 -26.69 -10.36 -13.85
C ALA A 51 -28.05 -11.08 -13.74
N SER A 52 -28.92 -10.57 -12.87
CA SER A 52 -30.20 -11.22 -12.55
C SER A 52 -31.24 -11.08 -13.62
N ALA A 53 -32.09 -12.10 -13.77
CA ALA A 53 -33.37 -11.93 -14.43
C ALA A 53 -34.30 -11.01 -13.64
N GLY A 54 -35.04 -10.14 -14.33
CA GLY A 54 -35.94 -9.16 -13.75
C GLY A 54 -35.26 -7.88 -13.26
N PHE A 55 -34.00 -7.67 -13.67
CA PHE A 55 -33.21 -6.51 -13.30
C PHE A 55 -32.48 -5.90 -14.50
N LEU A 56 -32.25 -4.59 -14.40
CA LEU A 56 -31.29 -3.83 -15.16
C LEU A 56 -29.99 -3.83 -14.36
N THR A 57 -28.93 -4.41 -14.90
CA THR A 57 -27.59 -4.39 -14.32
C THR A 57 -26.73 -3.40 -15.09
N ASN A 58 -26.35 -2.32 -14.42
CA ASN A 58 -25.39 -1.34 -14.91
C ASN A 58 -23.98 -1.73 -14.48
N VAL A 59 -23.06 -1.80 -15.43
CA VAL A 59 -21.67 -2.18 -15.23
C VAL A 59 -20.78 -1.05 -15.72
N ALA A 60 -20.24 -0.31 -14.77
CA ALA A 60 -19.31 0.78 -15.05
C ALA A 60 -17.87 0.24 -15.05
N LEU A 61 -17.15 0.46 -16.14
CA LEU A 61 -15.78 -0.02 -16.36
C LEU A 61 -14.76 1.10 -16.20
N ARG A 62 -13.60 0.74 -15.66
CA ARG A 62 -12.38 1.55 -15.70
C ARG A 62 -11.26 0.67 -16.22
N GLU A 63 -10.64 1.10 -17.32
CA GLU A 63 -9.54 0.35 -17.94
C GLU A 63 -8.24 0.61 -17.17
N MET A 64 -7.54 -0.48 -16.85
CA MET A 64 -6.23 -0.46 -16.21
C MET A 64 -5.23 -1.24 -17.08
N GLU A 65 -4.04 -0.69 -17.24
CA GLU A 65 -2.91 -1.34 -17.92
C GLU A 65 -1.80 -1.54 -16.90
N ILE A 66 -1.50 -2.81 -16.63
CA ILE A 66 -0.53 -3.24 -15.63
C ILE A 66 0.70 -3.74 -16.38
N SER A 67 1.85 -3.13 -16.11
CA SER A 67 3.15 -3.51 -16.65
C SER A 67 4.05 -3.96 -15.51
N ARG A 68 4.40 -5.24 -15.49
CA ARG A 68 5.26 -5.88 -14.48
C ARG A 68 6.67 -6.08 -15.00
N LEU A 69 7.63 -6.16 -14.09
CA LEU A 69 9.03 -6.40 -14.45
C LEU A 69 9.30 -7.90 -14.58
N ALA A 70 9.76 -8.33 -15.76
CA ALA A 70 10.17 -9.72 -16.02
C ALA A 70 11.48 -10.06 -15.30
N TYR A 71 11.81 -11.36 -15.17
CA TYR A 71 13.09 -11.84 -14.62
C TYR A 71 14.29 -10.93 -14.96
N PRO A 72 15.13 -10.52 -14.00
CA PRO A 72 15.47 -11.19 -12.73
C PRO A 72 14.83 -10.63 -11.44
N TYR A 73 13.70 -9.91 -11.52
CA TYR A 73 13.05 -9.33 -10.34
C TYR A 73 12.19 -10.35 -9.56
N GLU A 74 11.93 -10.10 -8.27
CA GLU A 74 11.33 -11.04 -7.31
C GLU A 74 9.98 -11.64 -7.76
N ASN A 75 9.09 -10.80 -8.30
CA ASN A 75 7.81 -11.22 -8.85
C ASN A 75 7.94 -11.50 -10.35
N GLU A 76 8.59 -12.60 -10.70
CA GLU A 76 8.78 -12.99 -12.10
C GLU A 76 7.45 -13.04 -12.85
N CYS A 77 7.26 -12.21 -13.88
CA CYS A 77 6.10 -12.28 -14.77
C CYS A 77 6.44 -13.00 -16.08
N TYR A 78 5.43 -13.51 -16.78
CA TYR A 78 5.58 -14.18 -18.08
C TYR A 78 5.04 -13.32 -19.23
N ASN A 79 5.77 -13.31 -20.34
CA ASN A 79 5.39 -12.65 -21.59
C ASN A 79 4.79 -13.62 -22.60
N SER A 80 5.16 -14.91 -22.52
CA SER A 80 4.73 -15.94 -23.47
C SER A 80 4.41 -17.26 -22.80
N TRP A 81 3.66 -18.09 -23.52
CA TRP A 81 3.31 -19.46 -23.16
C TRP A 81 4.52 -20.40 -23.01
N ASP A 82 5.67 -20.05 -23.61
CA ASP A 82 6.89 -20.87 -23.55
C ASP A 82 7.43 -21.01 -22.12
N GLN A 83 7.21 -20.00 -21.29
CA GLN A 83 7.71 -19.94 -19.92
C GLN A 83 6.93 -20.86 -18.97
N CYS A 84 5.65 -21.17 -19.27
CA CYS A 84 4.81 -22.02 -18.43
C CYS A 84 4.69 -23.47 -18.93
N GLY A 85 5.05 -23.75 -20.19
CA GLY A 85 5.02 -25.11 -20.77
C GLY A 85 3.63 -25.65 -21.13
N PHE A 86 2.61 -24.78 -21.14
CA PHE A 86 1.22 -25.09 -21.49
C PHE A 86 0.80 -24.20 -22.66
N TYR A 87 0.26 -24.75 -23.76
CA TYR A 87 -0.05 -23.97 -24.98
C TYR A 87 -1.51 -24.14 -25.44
N PRO A 88 -2.28 -23.06 -25.57
CA PRO A 88 -3.61 -23.14 -26.17
C PRO A 88 -3.53 -23.37 -27.68
N ILE A 89 -4.58 -23.94 -28.26
CA ILE A 89 -4.79 -23.97 -29.71
C ILE A 89 -4.89 -22.52 -30.19
N ASN A 90 -4.13 -22.17 -31.23
CA ASN A 90 -3.95 -20.79 -31.73
C ASN A 90 -3.20 -19.86 -30.76
N SER A 91 -2.12 -20.35 -30.12
CA SER A 91 -1.20 -19.55 -29.28
C SER A 91 -0.62 -18.29 -29.95
N SER A 92 -0.70 -18.17 -31.28
CA SER A 92 -0.30 -16.96 -32.02
C SER A 92 -1.30 -15.80 -31.92
N PHE A 93 -2.56 -16.08 -31.59
CA PHE A 93 -3.62 -15.06 -31.48
C PHE A 93 -4.03 -14.79 -30.03
N ILE A 94 -3.79 -15.74 -29.13
CA ILE A 94 -4.16 -15.65 -27.71
C ILE A 94 -2.91 -15.31 -26.91
N GLN A 95 -2.90 -14.16 -26.25
CA GLN A 95 -1.81 -13.77 -25.37
C GLN A 95 -1.75 -14.65 -24.12
N TYR A 96 -0.58 -14.70 -23.47
CA TYR A 96 -0.44 -15.40 -22.21
C TYR A 96 -1.44 -14.86 -21.18
N ASP A 97 -2.11 -15.78 -20.51
CA ASP A 97 -3.10 -15.52 -19.47
C ASP A 97 -2.87 -16.51 -18.33
N SER A 98 -2.63 -15.98 -17.14
CA SER A 98 -2.25 -16.70 -15.94
C SER A 98 -3.39 -17.60 -15.42
N VAL A 99 -4.64 -17.21 -15.60
CA VAL A 99 -5.84 -17.98 -15.24
C VAL A 99 -5.99 -19.16 -16.18
N LEU A 100 -5.85 -18.92 -17.49
CA LEU A 100 -5.88 -19.98 -18.50
C LEU A 100 -4.73 -20.98 -18.31
N CYS A 101 -3.52 -20.52 -18.01
CA CYS A 101 -2.38 -21.36 -17.65
C CYS A 101 -2.71 -22.29 -16.46
N ARG A 102 -3.31 -21.74 -15.41
CA ARG A 102 -3.65 -22.49 -14.20
C ARG A 102 -4.69 -23.57 -14.49
N ARG A 103 -5.73 -23.25 -15.26
CA ARG A 103 -6.74 -24.22 -15.70
C ARG A 103 -6.13 -25.35 -16.54
N MET A 104 -5.22 -25.01 -17.45
CA MET A 104 -4.48 -26.00 -18.24
C MET A 104 -3.60 -26.90 -17.36
N CYS A 105 -2.92 -26.33 -16.37
CA CYS A 105 -2.11 -27.10 -15.42
C CYS A 105 -2.96 -28.05 -14.57
N MET A 106 -4.10 -27.59 -14.05
CA MET A 106 -5.05 -28.42 -13.31
C MET A 106 -5.57 -29.57 -14.17
N GLN A 107 -6.02 -29.27 -15.39
CA GLN A 107 -6.48 -30.29 -16.34
C GLN A 107 -5.37 -31.30 -16.68
N ALA A 108 -4.13 -30.83 -16.92
CA ALA A 108 -2.99 -31.69 -17.20
C ALA A 108 -2.71 -32.66 -16.05
N THR A 109 -2.79 -32.15 -14.81
CA THR A 109 -2.59 -32.94 -13.59
C THR A 109 -3.69 -33.99 -13.44
N MET A 110 -4.95 -33.61 -13.65
CA MET A 110 -6.10 -34.53 -13.61
C MET A 110 -6.00 -35.62 -14.69
N VAL A 111 -5.59 -35.28 -15.91
CA VAL A 111 -5.40 -36.26 -16.99
C VAL A 111 -4.25 -37.20 -16.68
N LYS A 112 -3.16 -36.69 -16.09
CA LYS A 112 -2.00 -37.50 -15.70
C LYS A 112 -2.36 -38.50 -14.60
N ALA A 113 -3.10 -38.07 -13.57
CA ALA A 113 -3.50 -38.86 -12.42
C ALA A 113 -4.68 -39.80 -12.71
N CYS A 114 -5.80 -39.26 -13.23
CA CYS A 114 -7.08 -39.98 -13.35
C CYS A 114 -7.37 -40.52 -14.76
N LYS A 115 -6.51 -40.25 -15.75
CA LYS A 115 -6.65 -40.73 -17.15
C LYS A 115 -7.97 -40.35 -17.82
N CYS A 116 -8.61 -39.29 -17.35
CA CYS A 116 -9.86 -38.77 -17.89
C CYS A 116 -9.80 -37.25 -17.98
N LYS A 117 -10.63 -36.66 -18.87
CA LYS A 117 -10.71 -35.20 -19.06
C LYS A 117 -12.02 -34.64 -18.52
N LEU A 118 -11.99 -33.49 -17.84
CA LEU A 118 -13.21 -32.76 -17.48
C LEU A 118 -13.84 -32.12 -18.72
N PRO A 119 -15.16 -32.24 -18.93
CA PRO A 119 -15.85 -31.75 -20.12
C PRO A 119 -15.97 -30.21 -20.20
N PHE A 120 -15.78 -29.49 -19.10
CA PHE A 120 -15.88 -28.02 -19.03
C PHE A 120 -14.60 -27.30 -19.50
N VAL A 121 -13.51 -28.05 -19.67
CA VAL A 121 -12.26 -27.58 -20.26
C VAL A 121 -12.31 -27.98 -21.73
N GLN A 122 -12.99 -27.15 -22.51
CA GLN A 122 -13.28 -27.32 -23.93
C GLN A 122 -11.98 -27.68 -24.70
N ASP A 123 -12.08 -28.38 -25.85
CA ASP A 123 -10.97 -29.03 -26.59
C ASP A 123 -9.88 -28.08 -27.18
N TYR A 124 -9.57 -26.95 -26.55
CA TYR A 124 -8.66 -25.89 -27.02
C TYR A 124 -7.21 -26.01 -26.54
N PHE A 125 -6.75 -27.19 -26.12
CA PHE A 125 -5.47 -27.32 -25.40
C PHE A 125 -4.53 -28.36 -25.99
N THR A 126 -3.28 -27.95 -26.22
CA THR A 126 -2.17 -28.85 -26.58
C THR A 126 -1.15 -28.86 -25.46
N PHE A 127 -0.78 -30.04 -24.95
CA PHE A 127 0.30 -30.15 -23.97
C PHE A 127 1.64 -30.33 -24.69
N ALA A 128 2.73 -29.91 -24.03
CA ALA A 128 4.09 -30.09 -24.55
C ALA A 128 4.45 -31.56 -24.90
N ASN A 129 3.69 -32.54 -24.37
CA ASN A 129 3.88 -33.99 -24.62
C ASN A 129 2.76 -34.65 -25.44
N GLY A 130 1.94 -33.88 -26.17
CA GLY A 130 0.93 -34.42 -27.10
C GLY A 130 -0.47 -33.80 -26.95
N THR A 131 -1.29 -33.98 -27.97
CA THR A 131 -2.71 -33.60 -27.97
C THR A 131 -3.51 -34.52 -27.05
N LEU A 132 -4.53 -33.96 -26.40
CA LEU A 132 -5.56 -34.68 -25.62
C LEU A 132 -6.52 -35.50 -26.49
N ASP A 133 -6.19 -35.71 -27.77
CA ASP A 133 -7.01 -36.41 -28.74
C ASP A 133 -7.21 -37.86 -28.29
N GLY A 134 -8.45 -38.21 -27.93
CA GLY A 134 -8.85 -39.56 -27.54
C GLY A 134 -8.91 -39.84 -26.05
N THR A 135 -8.63 -38.87 -25.16
CA THR A 135 -8.85 -39.09 -23.71
C THR A 135 -10.35 -39.06 -23.40
N ARG A 136 -10.86 -40.12 -22.76
CA ARG A 136 -12.28 -40.23 -22.40
C ARG A 136 -12.70 -39.13 -21.40
N PRO A 137 -13.93 -38.60 -21.48
CA PRO A 137 -14.45 -37.73 -20.43
C PRO A 137 -14.54 -38.48 -19.10
N CYS A 138 -14.30 -37.79 -17.99
CA CYS A 138 -14.50 -38.34 -16.64
C CYS A 138 -16.00 -38.64 -16.40
N ASN A 139 -16.31 -39.76 -15.76
CA ASN A 139 -17.68 -40.09 -15.38
C ASN A 139 -18.10 -39.31 -14.12
N ILE A 140 -18.59 -38.08 -14.31
CA ILE A 140 -19.04 -37.21 -13.21
C ILE A 140 -20.51 -37.41 -12.82
N LEU A 141 -21.22 -38.32 -13.48
CA LEU A 141 -22.67 -38.54 -13.26
C LEU A 141 -22.95 -39.42 -12.04
N SER A 142 -21.95 -40.15 -11.54
CA SER A 142 -22.04 -40.94 -10.32
C SER A 142 -21.02 -40.45 -9.30
N TYR A 143 -21.51 -40.01 -8.15
CA TYR A 143 -20.69 -39.59 -7.01
C TYR A 143 -19.75 -40.71 -6.51
N ASP A 144 -20.13 -41.98 -6.73
CA ASP A 144 -19.38 -43.19 -6.33
C ASP A 144 -18.50 -43.76 -7.47
N SER A 145 -18.21 -42.97 -8.50
CA SER A 145 -17.30 -43.41 -9.55
C SER A 145 -15.84 -43.30 -9.10
N GLN A 146 -14.99 -44.23 -9.56
CA GLN A 146 -13.54 -44.15 -9.36
C GLN A 146 -12.94 -42.85 -9.92
N ASP A 147 -13.54 -42.32 -10.98
CA ASP A 147 -13.15 -41.04 -11.57
C ASP A 147 -13.40 -39.87 -10.60
N MET A 148 -14.58 -39.79 -9.98
CA MET A 148 -14.91 -38.72 -9.02
C MET A 148 -14.04 -38.79 -7.77
N SER A 149 -13.80 -39.99 -7.22
CA SER A 149 -12.89 -40.16 -6.08
C SER A 149 -11.46 -39.72 -6.40
N CYS A 150 -10.95 -40.06 -7.60
CA CYS A 150 -9.64 -39.63 -8.05
C CYS A 150 -9.56 -38.12 -8.30
N LEU A 151 -10.62 -37.52 -8.86
CA LEU A 151 -10.68 -36.08 -9.10
C LEU A 151 -10.65 -35.30 -7.79
N ILE A 152 -11.41 -35.72 -6.78
CA ILE A 152 -11.43 -35.09 -5.45
C ILE A 152 -10.05 -35.18 -4.80
N SER A 153 -9.41 -36.36 -4.77
CA SER A 153 -8.09 -36.51 -4.17
C SER A 153 -7.02 -35.69 -4.90
N THR A 154 -7.06 -35.66 -6.24
CA THR A 154 -6.12 -34.86 -7.04
C THR A 154 -6.32 -33.35 -6.80
N PHE A 155 -7.57 -32.92 -6.61
CA PHE A 155 -7.89 -31.54 -6.28
C PHE A 155 -7.40 -31.16 -4.88
N ASP A 156 -7.55 -32.05 -3.90
CA ASP A 156 -7.00 -31.87 -2.56
C ASP A 156 -5.47 -31.79 -2.57
N ASP A 157 -4.79 -32.61 -3.38
CA ASP A 157 -3.33 -32.56 -3.55
C ASP A 157 -2.85 -31.24 -4.19
N LEU A 158 -3.62 -30.70 -5.16
CA LEU A 158 -3.36 -29.41 -5.78
C LEU A 158 -3.53 -28.27 -4.78
N ASN A 159 -4.59 -28.30 -3.95
CA ASN A 159 -4.84 -27.31 -2.91
C ASN A 159 -3.85 -27.42 -1.74
N GLY A 160 -3.41 -28.64 -1.40
CA GLY A 160 -2.41 -28.92 -0.37
C GLY A 160 -0.97 -28.58 -0.76
N GLY A 161 -0.74 -28.14 -2.01
CA GLY A 161 0.57 -27.71 -2.49
C GLY A 161 1.55 -28.84 -2.84
N SER A 162 1.06 -30.09 -2.98
CA SER A 162 1.87 -31.26 -3.35
C SER A 162 2.32 -31.21 -4.81
N THR A 163 1.53 -30.57 -5.69
CA THR A 163 1.85 -30.30 -7.11
C THR A 163 1.87 -28.79 -7.36
N THR A 164 2.98 -28.27 -7.90
CA THR A 164 3.12 -26.83 -8.20
C THR A 164 2.89 -26.54 -9.68
N CYS A 165 2.02 -25.57 -9.97
CA CYS A 165 1.79 -25.07 -11.32
C CYS A 165 2.68 -23.86 -11.59
N PRO A 166 3.60 -23.90 -12.59
CA PRO A 166 4.45 -22.78 -12.97
C PRO A 166 3.66 -21.76 -13.81
N CYS A 167 2.71 -21.07 -13.20
CA CYS A 167 1.88 -20.05 -13.84
C CYS A 167 2.00 -18.75 -13.06
N ASN A 168 2.84 -17.84 -13.56
CA ASN A 168 3.01 -16.52 -12.98
C ASN A 168 2.08 -15.51 -13.65
N ALA A 169 1.97 -14.30 -13.09
CA ALA A 169 1.18 -13.23 -13.70
C ALA A 169 1.78 -12.77 -15.04
N GLU A 170 0.96 -12.15 -15.87
CA GLU A 170 1.36 -11.57 -17.15
C GLU A 170 2.24 -10.32 -16.92
N CYS A 171 3.25 -10.14 -17.76
CA CYS A 171 4.06 -8.91 -17.70
C CYS A 171 3.31 -7.70 -18.25
N GLN A 172 2.41 -7.90 -19.21
CA GLN A 172 1.52 -6.87 -19.74
C GLN A 172 0.09 -7.38 -19.62
N GLN A 173 -0.69 -6.73 -18.78
CA GLN A 173 -2.07 -7.12 -18.48
C GLN A 173 -2.98 -5.90 -18.64
N THR A 174 -4.01 -5.99 -19.48
CA THR A 174 -5.11 -5.01 -19.47
C THR A 174 -6.26 -5.59 -18.66
N ALA A 175 -6.58 -4.96 -17.55
CA ALA A 175 -7.66 -5.36 -16.65
C ALA A 175 -8.79 -4.31 -16.67
N TYR A 176 -10.01 -4.75 -16.42
CA TYR A 176 -11.17 -3.87 -16.32
C TYR A 176 -11.69 -3.89 -14.88
N GLN A 177 -11.48 -2.78 -14.15
CA GLN A 177 -12.09 -2.62 -12.84
C GLN A 177 -13.59 -2.34 -13.02
N GLN A 178 -14.44 -3.09 -12.31
CA GLN A 178 -15.88 -3.07 -12.50
C GLN A 178 -16.59 -2.49 -11.28
N THR A 179 -17.57 -1.62 -11.49
CA THR A 179 -18.53 -1.19 -10.47
C THR A 179 -19.92 -1.56 -10.94
N ILE A 180 -20.59 -2.44 -10.19
CA ILE A 180 -21.86 -3.03 -10.57
C ILE A 180 -22.98 -2.43 -9.72
N SER A 181 -24.08 -2.06 -10.39
CA SER A 181 -25.32 -1.67 -9.73
C SER A 181 -26.51 -2.31 -10.43
N SER A 182 -27.54 -2.67 -9.68
CA SER A 182 -28.72 -3.33 -10.21
C SER A 182 -29.98 -2.60 -9.77
N ALA A 183 -30.95 -2.49 -10.67
CA ALA A 183 -32.27 -1.92 -10.41
C ALA A 183 -33.34 -2.84 -10.98
N GLU A 184 -34.53 -2.87 -10.37
CA GLU A 184 -35.65 -3.67 -10.85
C GLU A 184 -36.03 -3.26 -12.29
N TRP A 185 -36.13 -4.24 -13.20
CA TRP A 185 -36.52 -3.98 -14.59
C TRP A 185 -37.17 -5.22 -15.22
N PRO A 186 -38.27 -5.07 -15.98
CA PRO A 186 -38.98 -3.82 -16.26
C PRO A 186 -39.77 -3.32 -15.04
N ALA A 187 -39.89 -1.99 -14.92
CA ALA A 187 -40.76 -1.38 -13.92
C ALA A 187 -42.20 -1.85 -14.10
N GLN A 188 -42.98 -1.92 -13.01
CA GLN A 188 -44.34 -2.48 -13.01
C GLN A 188 -45.25 -1.87 -14.10
N MET A 189 -45.07 -0.57 -14.41
CA MET A 189 -45.84 0.15 -15.45
C MET A 189 -45.36 -0.12 -16.89
N TYR A 190 -44.13 -0.60 -17.08
CA TYR A 190 -43.49 -0.82 -18.39
C TYR A 190 -43.43 -2.28 -18.81
N LYS A 191 -44.12 -3.18 -18.08
CA LYS A 191 -44.18 -4.62 -18.41
C LYS A 191 -44.67 -4.87 -19.84
N MET A 192 -45.68 -4.14 -20.31
CA MET A 192 -46.26 -4.31 -21.65
C MET A 192 -45.35 -3.80 -22.79
N ASP A 193 -44.61 -2.71 -22.55
CA ASP A 193 -43.82 -2.03 -23.59
C ASP A 193 -42.44 -2.66 -23.78
N ALA A 194 -41.77 -3.05 -22.69
CA ALA A 194 -40.50 -3.78 -22.73
C ALA A 194 -40.63 -5.17 -23.39
N MET A 195 -41.79 -5.81 -23.25
CA MET A 195 -42.11 -7.11 -23.87
C MET A 195 -42.47 -6.97 -25.35
N GLY A 196 -42.97 -5.81 -25.79
CA GLY A 196 -43.25 -5.51 -27.20
C GLY A 196 -42.06 -4.94 -27.97
N SER A 197 -41.11 -4.29 -27.30
CA SER A 197 -39.95 -3.61 -27.91
C SER A 197 -38.70 -4.47 -28.03
N MET A 198 -38.56 -5.57 -27.26
CA MET A 198 -37.63 -6.64 -27.62
C MET A 198 -38.14 -7.23 -28.93
N ALA A 199 -37.31 -7.33 -29.96
CA ALA A 199 -37.64 -7.97 -31.25
C ALA A 199 -37.95 -9.50 -31.14
N LEU A 200 -38.44 -9.96 -30.00
CA LEU A 200 -38.93 -11.30 -29.68
C LEU A 200 -40.34 -11.59 -30.21
N GLY A 201 -41.00 -10.62 -30.85
CA GLY A 201 -42.31 -10.83 -31.48
C GLY A 201 -42.32 -11.93 -32.56
N SER A 202 -41.15 -12.33 -33.09
CA SER A 202 -41.00 -13.41 -34.06
C SER A 202 -40.53 -14.76 -33.48
N GLN A 203 -40.13 -14.81 -32.20
CA GLN A 203 -39.58 -16.01 -31.54
C GLN A 203 -40.44 -16.51 -30.37
N LEU A 204 -41.29 -15.66 -29.78
CA LEU A 204 -42.33 -16.11 -28.85
C LEU A 204 -43.43 -16.81 -29.63
N LYS A 205 -43.80 -18.03 -29.24
CA LYS A 205 -45.01 -18.69 -29.76
C LYS A 205 -46.20 -17.75 -29.51
N LYS A 206 -47.06 -17.57 -30.52
CA LYS A 206 -48.29 -16.76 -30.39
C LYS A 206 -49.06 -17.19 -29.14
N GLY A 207 -49.07 -16.35 -28.10
CA GLY A 207 -49.77 -16.59 -26.84
C GLY A 207 -48.88 -16.72 -25.59
N GLU A 208 -47.55 -16.68 -25.72
CA GLU A 208 -46.61 -16.81 -24.59
C GLU A 208 -45.99 -15.45 -24.25
N SER A 209 -46.19 -14.97 -23.02
CA SER A 209 -45.67 -13.68 -22.53
C SER A 209 -44.43 -13.95 -21.68
N ALA A 210 -43.30 -13.34 -22.06
CA ALA A 210 -42.08 -13.39 -21.25
C ALA A 210 -42.37 -12.93 -19.81
N THR A 211 -41.98 -13.71 -18.82
CA THR A 211 -42.18 -13.34 -17.41
C THR A 211 -41.01 -12.48 -16.93
N LYS A 212 -41.22 -11.69 -15.85
CA LYS A 212 -40.16 -10.85 -15.26
C LYS A 212 -38.90 -11.66 -14.92
N GLY A 213 -39.04 -12.94 -14.55
CA GLY A 213 -37.95 -13.84 -14.23
C GLY A 213 -37.18 -14.41 -15.43
N GLU A 214 -37.49 -14.01 -16.66
CA GLU A 214 -36.89 -14.53 -17.90
C GLU A 214 -36.16 -13.47 -18.73
N VAL A 215 -36.21 -12.19 -18.32
CA VAL A 215 -35.58 -11.09 -19.05
C VAL A 215 -34.44 -10.48 -18.23
N VAL A 216 -33.31 -10.18 -18.85
CA VAL A 216 -32.17 -9.49 -18.23
C VAL A 216 -31.84 -8.29 -19.09
N LYS A 217 -31.67 -7.11 -18.47
CA LYS A 217 -31.11 -5.94 -19.16
C LYS A 217 -29.72 -5.66 -18.61
N LEU A 218 -28.73 -5.55 -19.49
CA LEU A 218 -27.34 -5.30 -19.13
C LEU A 218 -26.86 -4.04 -19.85
N VAL A 219 -26.27 -3.10 -19.12
CA VAL A 219 -25.69 -1.87 -19.68
C VAL A 219 -24.25 -1.78 -19.23
N ILE A 220 -23.32 -2.03 -20.15
CA ILE A 220 -21.87 -2.00 -19.89
C ILE A 220 -21.29 -0.72 -20.49
N TYR A 221 -20.59 0.10 -19.70
CA TYR A 221 -20.05 1.37 -20.18
C TYR A 221 -18.75 1.74 -19.47
N PHE A 222 -17.91 2.54 -20.13
CA PHE A 222 -16.75 3.15 -19.46
C PHE A 222 -17.21 4.30 -18.56
N SER A 223 -16.90 4.20 -17.27
CA SER A 223 -17.14 5.25 -16.27
C SER A 223 -16.32 6.51 -16.55
N SER A 224 -15.11 6.33 -17.07
CA SER A 224 -14.17 7.37 -17.46
C SER A 224 -13.42 6.93 -18.73
N MET A 225 -13.02 7.90 -19.56
CA MET A 225 -12.13 7.66 -20.71
C MET A 225 -10.64 7.67 -20.32
N VAL A 226 -10.34 7.83 -19.04
CA VAL A 226 -8.99 7.78 -18.50
C VAL A 226 -8.61 6.31 -18.29
N ARG A 227 -7.48 5.91 -18.89
CA ARG A 227 -6.80 4.66 -18.58
C ARG A 227 -5.83 4.88 -17.42
N GLU A 228 -5.83 3.95 -16.49
CA GLU A 228 -4.86 3.93 -15.39
C GLU A 228 -3.70 3.01 -15.73
N ASN A 229 -2.47 3.54 -15.67
CA ASN A 229 -1.27 2.77 -15.96
C ASN A 229 -0.53 2.46 -14.65
N VAL A 230 -0.48 1.18 -14.31
CA VAL A 230 0.25 0.67 -13.14
C VAL A 230 1.54 0.04 -13.65
N VAL A 231 2.66 0.75 -13.50
CA VAL A 231 3.96 0.31 -14.00
C VAL A 231 4.90 0.02 -12.83
N GLU A 232 5.48 -1.17 -12.81
CA GLU A 232 6.55 -1.53 -11.88
C GLU A 232 7.88 -0.92 -12.33
N TYR A 233 8.60 -0.26 -11.42
CA TYR A 233 9.90 0.34 -11.69
C TYR A 233 10.99 -0.30 -10.81
N PRO A 234 12.22 -0.44 -11.31
CA PRO A 234 13.31 -0.97 -10.51
C PRO A 234 13.59 -0.01 -9.34
N SER A 235 13.71 -0.57 -8.14
CA SER A 235 13.98 0.20 -6.91
C SER A 235 15.29 1.00 -6.97
N VAL A 236 16.26 0.57 -7.79
CA VAL A 236 17.50 1.28 -8.08
C VAL A 236 17.69 1.42 -9.59
N THR A 237 17.63 2.65 -10.10
CA THR A 237 17.92 2.98 -11.50
C THR A 237 19.41 3.23 -11.72
N SER A 238 19.90 3.12 -12.96
CA SER A 238 21.29 3.45 -13.32
C SER A 238 21.64 4.92 -13.03
N VAL A 239 20.67 5.83 -13.21
CA VAL A 239 20.80 7.25 -12.85
C VAL A 239 20.89 7.42 -11.34
N SER A 240 20.06 6.72 -10.57
CA SER A 240 20.14 6.72 -9.10
C SER A 240 21.48 6.17 -8.60
N LEU A 241 21.99 5.11 -9.23
CA LEU A 241 23.32 4.57 -8.94
C LEU A 241 24.42 5.60 -9.21
N LEU A 242 24.41 6.25 -10.38
CA LEU A 242 25.40 7.28 -10.72
C LEU A 242 25.29 8.52 -9.83
N SER A 243 24.07 8.91 -9.46
CA SER A 243 23.80 10.01 -8.51
C SER A 243 24.32 9.67 -7.12
N THR A 244 24.10 8.44 -6.66
CA THR A 244 24.59 7.95 -5.35
C THR A 244 26.11 7.85 -5.35
N LEU A 245 26.72 7.38 -6.45
CA LEU A 245 28.17 7.36 -6.64
C LEU A 245 28.74 8.79 -6.70
N GLY A 246 28.12 9.69 -7.45
CA GLY A 246 28.51 11.10 -7.52
C GLY A 246 28.44 11.80 -6.16
N GLY A 247 27.36 11.54 -5.41
CA GLY A 247 27.20 11.99 -4.03
C GLY A 247 28.32 11.46 -3.13
N ALA A 248 28.58 10.15 -3.16
CA ALA A 248 29.65 9.52 -2.38
C ALA A 248 31.04 10.07 -2.76
N LEU A 249 31.37 10.18 -4.04
CA LEU A 249 32.65 10.72 -4.52
C LEU A 249 32.81 12.19 -4.11
N SER A 250 31.74 12.99 -4.15
CA SER A 250 31.78 14.39 -3.72
C SER A 250 31.98 14.51 -2.20
N LEU A 251 31.37 13.63 -1.40
CA LEU A 251 31.43 13.67 0.06
C LEU A 251 32.77 13.14 0.61
N TYR A 252 33.20 11.98 0.10
CA TYR A 252 34.38 11.26 0.60
C TYR A 252 35.69 11.68 -0.06
N LEU A 253 35.67 12.04 -1.35
CA LEU A 253 36.89 12.44 -2.09
C LEU A 253 36.97 13.93 -2.38
N GLY A 254 35.94 14.72 -2.06
CA GLY A 254 35.95 16.18 -2.24
C GLY A 254 35.97 16.65 -3.70
N ILE A 255 35.57 15.78 -4.64
CA ILE A 255 35.50 16.13 -6.07
C ILE A 255 34.34 17.13 -6.26
N SER A 256 34.67 18.39 -6.53
CA SER A 256 33.69 19.49 -6.70
C SER A 256 33.52 19.87 -8.18
N LEU A 257 32.42 20.59 -8.50
CA LEU A 257 32.22 21.18 -9.83
C LEU A 257 33.37 22.13 -10.22
N VAL A 258 33.99 22.77 -9.22
CA VAL A 258 35.12 23.68 -9.43
C VAL A 258 36.37 22.93 -9.90
N MET A 259 36.61 21.69 -9.44
CA MET A 259 37.68 20.82 -9.97
C MET A 259 37.47 20.51 -11.45
N PHE A 260 36.22 20.33 -11.90
CA PHE A 260 35.92 20.10 -13.31
C PHE A 260 36.23 21.33 -14.17
N VAL A 261 35.90 22.54 -13.68
CA VAL A 261 36.26 23.80 -14.34
C VAL A 261 37.78 24.00 -14.38
N GLU A 262 38.50 23.67 -13.30
CA GLU A 262 39.98 23.72 -13.27
C GLU A 262 40.60 22.74 -14.29
N VAL A 263 40.06 21.51 -14.40
CA VAL A 263 40.50 20.54 -15.41
C VAL A 263 40.24 21.06 -16.82
N ILE A 264 39.09 21.69 -17.08
CA ILE A 264 38.79 22.33 -18.38
C ILE A 264 39.69 23.54 -18.67
N GLU A 265 40.12 24.31 -17.67
CA GLU A 265 41.10 25.40 -17.86
C GLU A 265 42.51 24.85 -18.15
N ILE A 266 42.88 23.74 -17.50
CA ILE A 266 44.22 23.12 -17.61
C ILE A 266 44.35 22.27 -18.89
N LEU A 267 43.28 21.63 -19.38
CA LEU A 267 43.30 20.77 -20.56
C LEU A 267 43.79 21.48 -21.84
N PRO A 268 43.31 22.68 -22.21
CA PRO A 268 43.82 23.44 -23.35
C PRO A 268 45.29 23.83 -23.16
N LEU A 269 45.71 24.18 -21.94
CA LEU A 269 47.11 24.52 -21.65
C LEU A 269 48.01 23.28 -21.77
N MET A 270 47.55 22.11 -21.35
CA MET A 270 48.24 20.83 -21.54
C MET A 270 48.30 20.43 -23.01
N ILE A 271 47.20 20.58 -23.75
CA ILE A 271 47.14 20.31 -25.19
C ILE A 271 48.07 21.26 -25.95
N LEU A 272 48.09 22.56 -25.62
CA LEU A 272 49.00 23.55 -26.21
C LEU A 272 50.46 23.29 -25.83
N ALA A 273 50.75 22.84 -24.61
CA ALA A 273 52.09 22.46 -24.19
C ALA A 273 52.56 21.16 -24.88
N PHE A 274 51.64 20.22 -25.12
CA PHE A 274 51.90 18.97 -25.83
C PHE A 274 52.10 19.21 -27.33
N LEU A 275 51.23 20.02 -27.95
CA LEU A 275 51.38 20.48 -29.34
C LEU A 275 52.62 21.36 -29.51
N GLY A 276 52.96 22.21 -28.53
CA GLY A 276 54.18 23.03 -28.53
C GLY A 276 55.47 22.23 -28.38
N LYS A 277 55.44 21.08 -27.69
CA LYS A 277 56.54 20.10 -27.68
C LYS A 277 56.62 19.29 -28.97
N PHE A 278 55.49 18.99 -29.61
CA PHE A 278 55.44 18.26 -30.89
C PHE A 278 55.83 19.11 -32.11
N PHE A 279 55.50 20.41 -32.12
CA PHE A 279 55.81 21.33 -33.23
C PHE A 279 57.06 22.20 -33.02
N GLY A 280 57.85 21.95 -31.98
CA GLY A 280 59.24 22.42 -31.90
C GLY A 280 59.46 23.91 -32.15
N LEU A 281 58.69 24.81 -31.52
CA LEU A 281 59.04 26.23 -31.49
C LEU A 281 59.82 26.54 -30.21
N GLY A 282 61.14 26.39 -30.31
CA GLY A 282 62.07 26.82 -29.28
C GLY A 282 61.95 28.33 -29.02
N ARG A 283 61.39 28.71 -27.87
CA ARG A 283 61.48 30.08 -27.37
C ARG A 283 62.76 30.23 -26.54
N LYS A 284 63.64 31.12 -27.02
CA LYS A 284 64.85 31.57 -26.32
C LYS A 284 64.47 32.20 -24.98
N SER A 285 65.13 31.75 -23.92
CA SER A 285 65.08 32.36 -22.59
C SER A 285 65.67 33.77 -22.65
N VAL A 286 64.85 34.79 -22.42
CA VAL A 286 65.32 36.14 -22.08
C VAL A 286 65.56 36.14 -20.57
N ALA A 287 66.84 36.10 -20.18
CA ALA A 287 67.27 36.28 -18.81
C ALA A 287 67.08 37.75 -18.40
N ASN A 288 66.33 37.99 -17.31
CA ASN A 288 66.29 39.28 -16.63
C ASN A 288 67.25 39.21 -15.41
N PRO A 289 68.31 40.04 -15.32
CA PRO A 289 69.32 39.93 -14.27
C PRO A 289 69.05 40.92 -13.13
N GLU A 290 68.19 40.57 -12.17
CA GLU A 290 68.16 41.24 -10.85
C GLU A 290 67.53 40.27 -9.83
N LEU A 291 68.35 39.43 -9.20
CA LEU A 291 68.24 39.05 -7.78
C LEU A 291 69.43 38.15 -7.38
N LYS A 292 70.56 38.79 -7.07
CA LYS A 292 71.73 38.14 -6.48
C LYS A 292 71.72 38.45 -4.97
N LYS A 293 71.14 37.58 -4.14
CA LYS A 293 71.50 37.47 -2.71
C LYS A 293 71.72 36.02 -2.31
N ARG A 294 72.85 35.84 -1.63
CA ARG A 294 73.60 34.61 -1.36
C ARG A 294 72.83 33.64 -0.46
N VAL A 295 72.91 32.36 -0.79
CA VAL A 295 72.63 31.23 0.10
C VAL A 295 73.80 31.07 1.10
N PRO A 296 73.59 31.07 2.43
CA PRO A 296 74.54 30.46 3.35
C PRO A 296 74.26 28.95 3.47
N ARG A 297 75.33 28.16 3.41
CA ARG A 297 75.38 26.72 3.74
C ARG A 297 74.72 26.46 5.09
N ARG A 298 73.71 25.57 5.15
CA ARG A 298 73.22 25.00 6.41
C ARG A 298 74.24 23.99 6.94
N ARG A 299 74.95 24.38 8.00
CA ARG A 299 75.58 23.48 8.97
C ARG A 299 74.48 22.97 9.90
N SER A 300 74.53 21.69 10.23
CA SER A 300 73.59 21.00 11.11
C SER A 300 73.69 21.58 12.53
N ASP A 301 72.70 22.37 12.95
CA ASP A 301 72.51 22.76 14.35
C ASP A 301 71.21 22.14 14.88
N THR A 302 71.36 21.58 16.06
CA THR A 302 70.41 20.84 16.87
C THR A 302 69.14 21.64 17.16
N MET A 303 68.05 20.89 17.07
CA MET A 303 66.66 21.32 17.21
C MET A 303 66.36 21.84 18.62
N THR A 304 66.15 23.16 18.74
CA THR A 304 65.19 23.75 19.69
C THR A 304 64.24 24.62 18.87
N LYS A 305 63.18 24.00 18.32
CA LYS A 305 62.13 24.71 17.60
C LYS A 305 61.28 25.50 18.61
N ASN A 306 61.33 26.83 18.52
CA ASN A 306 60.27 27.67 19.03
C ASN A 306 59.00 27.39 18.22
N VAL A 307 58.01 26.75 18.83
CA VAL A 307 56.73 26.37 18.22
C VAL A 307 55.72 27.51 18.34
N PHE A 308 55.95 28.67 17.71
CA PHE A 308 54.92 29.74 17.69
C PHE A 308 54.95 30.56 16.39
N HIS A 309 53.96 30.34 15.52
CA HIS A 309 53.71 31.16 14.33
C HIS A 309 52.76 32.34 14.67
N PRO A 310 53.00 33.56 14.14
CA PRO A 310 52.06 34.67 14.26
C PRO A 310 50.72 34.33 13.58
N VAL A 311 49.58 34.70 14.19
CA VAL A 311 48.22 34.46 13.66
C VAL A 311 48.05 34.90 12.20
N LYS A 312 48.74 35.97 11.77
CA LYS A 312 48.71 36.44 10.38
C LYS A 312 49.32 35.42 9.40
N ASN A 313 50.43 34.79 9.78
CA ASN A 313 51.08 33.78 8.95
C ASN A 313 50.24 32.50 8.86
N VAL A 314 49.52 32.15 9.94
CA VAL A 314 48.59 31.02 9.97
C VAL A 314 47.37 31.26 9.06
N LEU A 315 46.85 32.49 9.04
CA LEU A 315 45.73 32.87 8.17
C LEU A 315 46.14 32.95 6.70
N ASP A 316 47.30 33.53 6.39
CA ASP A 316 47.81 33.61 5.01
C ASP A 316 48.11 32.22 4.44
N GLU A 317 48.63 31.31 5.26
CA GLU A 317 48.82 29.89 4.91
C GLU A 317 47.46 29.21 4.67
N PHE A 318 46.51 29.36 5.59
CA PHE A 318 45.15 28.81 5.46
C PHE A 318 44.41 29.29 4.20
N TYR A 319 44.43 30.59 3.88
CA TYR A 319 43.78 31.11 2.68
C TYR A 319 44.43 30.60 1.38
N SER A 320 45.68 30.17 1.42
CA SER A 320 46.40 29.64 0.25
C SER A 320 46.25 28.13 0.07
N THR A 321 45.86 27.40 1.12
CA THR A 321 45.75 25.93 1.14
C THR A 321 44.34 25.41 1.38
N THR A 322 43.37 26.28 1.68
CA THR A 322 41.98 25.90 1.94
C THR A 322 41.35 25.11 0.79
N GLN A 323 40.54 24.11 1.14
CA GLN A 323 39.72 23.33 0.20
C GLN A 323 38.55 24.14 -0.38
N ILE A 324 38.27 25.35 0.13
CA ILE A 324 37.35 26.27 -0.54
C ILE A 324 38.05 26.84 -1.77
N ASN A 325 37.85 26.15 -2.90
CA ASN A 325 38.54 26.43 -4.16
C ASN A 325 38.43 27.90 -4.59
N GLY A 326 37.27 28.52 -4.37
CA GLY A 326 37.07 29.94 -4.67
C GLY A 326 37.97 30.89 -3.86
N ILE A 327 38.21 30.59 -2.58
CA ILE A 327 39.06 31.40 -1.69
C ILE A 327 40.54 31.16 -1.97
N SER A 328 40.93 29.88 -2.17
CA SER A 328 42.30 29.49 -2.52
C SER A 328 42.74 30.05 -3.88
N ASN A 329 41.83 30.10 -4.86
CA ASN A 329 42.12 30.69 -6.17
C ASN A 329 42.11 32.22 -6.14
N ALA A 330 41.25 32.84 -5.31
CA ALA A 330 41.27 34.29 -5.09
C ALA A 330 42.58 34.75 -4.40
N SER A 331 43.11 33.98 -3.46
CA SER A 331 44.37 34.30 -2.76
C SER A 331 45.60 34.14 -3.66
N ARG A 332 45.62 33.12 -4.52
CA ARG A 332 46.72 32.82 -5.46
C ARG A 332 46.73 33.69 -6.73
N ALA A 333 45.60 34.29 -7.11
CA ALA A 333 45.51 35.13 -8.32
C ALA A 333 46.38 36.39 -8.20
N THR A 334 47.12 36.73 -9.26
CA THR A 334 48.01 37.91 -9.30
C THR A 334 47.30 39.15 -9.86
N HIS A 335 46.37 38.99 -10.80
CA HIS A 335 45.64 40.08 -11.43
C HIS A 335 44.39 40.49 -10.64
N PRO A 336 44.13 41.81 -10.46
CA PRO A 336 43.00 42.31 -9.65
C PRO A 336 41.63 41.92 -10.23
N PHE A 337 41.49 41.85 -11.56
CA PHE A 337 40.27 41.40 -12.22
C PHE A 337 39.96 39.92 -11.94
N ARG A 338 40.97 39.06 -11.97
CA ARG A 338 40.83 37.62 -11.65
C ARG A 338 40.49 37.40 -10.16
N LYS A 339 41.05 38.22 -9.26
CA LYS A 339 40.67 38.23 -7.84
C LYS A 339 39.20 38.59 -7.65
N PHE A 340 38.72 39.63 -8.34
CA PHE A 340 37.32 40.06 -8.27
C PHE A 340 36.36 38.97 -8.73
N ILE A 341 36.67 38.30 -9.86
CA ILE A 341 35.85 37.19 -10.38
C ILE A 341 35.75 36.04 -9.37
N TRP A 342 36.88 35.57 -8.82
CA TRP A 342 36.85 34.46 -7.86
C TRP A 342 36.10 34.81 -6.57
N TRP A 343 36.20 36.05 -6.09
CA TRP A 343 35.40 36.51 -4.96
C TRP A 343 33.90 36.53 -5.26
N VAL A 344 33.50 37.04 -6.43
CA VAL A 344 32.08 37.05 -6.83
C VAL A 344 31.54 35.62 -6.95
N ILE A 345 32.28 34.71 -7.61
CA ILE A 345 31.90 33.30 -7.73
C ILE A 345 31.75 32.65 -6.35
N THR A 346 32.68 32.89 -5.45
CA THR A 346 32.64 32.33 -4.08
C THR A 346 31.42 32.83 -3.30
N VAL A 347 31.09 34.12 -3.40
CA VAL A 347 29.94 34.72 -2.71
C VAL A 347 28.63 34.19 -3.28
N VAL A 348 28.50 34.11 -4.60
CA VAL A 348 27.30 33.55 -5.25
C VAL A 348 27.12 32.09 -4.87
N ALA A 349 28.19 31.30 -4.90
CA ALA A 349 28.16 29.90 -4.48
C ALA A 349 27.75 29.77 -3.00
N ALA A 350 28.30 30.60 -2.10
CA ALA A 350 27.94 30.58 -0.69
C ALA A 350 26.47 30.91 -0.43
N VAL A 351 25.92 31.91 -1.12
CA VAL A 351 24.49 32.27 -1.03
C VAL A 351 23.61 31.12 -1.52
N ALA A 352 23.95 30.51 -2.66
CA ALA A 352 23.23 29.35 -3.19
C ALA A 352 23.27 28.15 -2.23
N THR A 353 24.42 27.87 -1.61
CA THR A 353 24.57 26.81 -0.61
C THR A 353 23.72 27.08 0.63
N ILE A 354 23.73 28.30 1.16
CA ILE A 354 22.93 28.66 2.34
C ILE A 354 21.43 28.51 2.02
N HIS A 355 20.98 28.99 0.85
CA HIS A 355 19.58 28.84 0.44
C HIS A 355 19.19 27.37 0.31
N GLY A 356 20.00 26.56 -0.39
CA GLY A 356 19.76 25.12 -0.55
C GLY A 356 19.73 24.37 0.78
N ILE A 357 20.62 24.69 1.71
CA ILE A 357 20.62 24.11 3.06
C ILE A 357 19.33 24.47 3.81
N LEU A 358 18.92 25.74 3.79
CA LEU A 358 17.70 26.18 4.46
C LEU A 358 16.46 25.50 3.89
N ASP A 359 16.38 25.32 2.57
CA ASP A 359 15.25 24.64 1.94
C ASP A 359 15.22 23.14 2.30
N VAL A 360 16.36 22.45 2.23
CA VAL A 360 16.44 21.04 2.60
C VAL A 360 16.10 20.83 4.08
N ILE A 361 16.54 21.73 4.98
CA ILE A 361 16.18 21.67 6.40
C ILE A 361 14.68 21.91 6.59
N ARG A 362 14.09 22.89 5.91
CA ARG A 362 12.62 23.12 5.98
C ARG A 362 11.85 21.90 5.49
N MET A 363 12.25 21.31 4.37
CA MET A 363 11.61 20.09 3.83
C MET A 363 11.77 18.91 4.78
N TYR A 364 12.93 18.75 5.44
CA TYR A 364 13.14 17.70 6.43
C TYR A 364 12.27 17.91 7.68
N LEU A 365 12.15 19.15 8.17
CA LEU A 365 11.32 19.51 9.33
C LEU A 365 9.81 19.51 9.06
N GLN A 366 9.40 19.39 7.80
CA GLN A 366 7.99 19.19 7.44
C GLN A 366 7.53 17.74 7.67
N TYR A 367 8.45 16.80 7.90
CA TYR A 367 8.15 15.38 8.13
C TYR A 367 7.16 14.80 7.11
N SER A 368 7.36 15.13 5.82
CA SER A 368 6.53 14.62 4.74
C SER A 368 6.76 13.12 4.53
N VAL A 369 5.70 12.43 4.12
CA VAL A 369 5.71 10.99 3.85
C VAL A 369 5.59 10.72 2.36
N SER A 370 6.27 9.68 1.92
CA SER A 370 6.14 9.12 0.58
C SER A 370 5.53 7.73 0.70
N THR A 371 4.53 7.42 -0.12
CA THR A 371 3.86 6.12 -0.12
C THR A 371 4.38 5.26 -1.26
N THR A 372 4.65 4.00 -0.98
CA THR A 372 4.93 3.00 -2.02
C THR A 372 3.90 1.89 -1.95
N VAL A 373 3.41 1.46 -3.10
CA VAL A 373 2.53 0.30 -3.22
C VAL A 373 3.37 -0.85 -3.76
N SER A 374 3.52 -1.91 -2.98
CA SER A 374 4.12 -3.17 -3.41
C SER A 374 3.06 -4.25 -3.51
N VAL A 375 3.18 -5.10 -4.53
CA VAL A 375 2.30 -6.25 -4.72
C VAL A 375 3.15 -7.49 -4.56
N THR A 376 2.70 -8.43 -3.74
CA THR A 376 3.38 -9.71 -3.50
C THR A 376 2.42 -10.86 -3.78
N GLN A 377 2.92 -11.98 -4.26
CA GLN A 377 2.13 -13.19 -4.53
C GLN A 377 2.49 -14.28 -3.50
N PRO A 378 1.84 -14.29 -2.32
CA PRO A 378 2.10 -15.32 -1.32
C PRO A 378 1.52 -16.67 -1.78
N LYS A 379 2.16 -17.77 -1.37
CA LYS A 379 1.70 -19.14 -1.68
C LYS A 379 0.35 -19.46 -1.03
N THR A 380 0.04 -18.84 0.10
CA THR A 380 -1.21 -19.01 0.85
C THR A 380 -1.69 -17.67 1.39
N LEU A 381 -3.01 -17.46 1.41
CA LEU A 381 -3.67 -16.31 2.02
C LEU A 381 -4.59 -16.78 3.15
N THR A 382 -4.61 -16.05 4.26
CA THR A 382 -5.49 -16.32 5.39
C THR A 382 -6.86 -15.70 5.15
N PHE A 383 -7.93 -16.50 5.21
CA PHE A 383 -9.29 -16.00 5.03
C PHE A 383 -9.71 -15.05 6.19
N PRO A 384 -10.42 -13.94 5.91
CA PRO A 384 -10.84 -12.98 6.94
C PRO A 384 -11.93 -13.51 7.88
N ALA A 385 -12.16 -12.80 8.98
CA ALA A 385 -13.36 -12.96 9.77
C ALA A 385 -14.55 -12.27 9.08
N VAL A 386 -15.71 -12.92 9.11
CA VAL A 386 -16.95 -12.43 8.51
C VAL A 386 -18.01 -12.38 9.60
N THR A 387 -18.46 -11.17 9.93
CA THR A 387 -19.53 -10.94 10.90
C THR A 387 -20.81 -10.56 10.17
N ILE A 388 -21.92 -11.20 10.52
CA ILE A 388 -23.22 -11.00 9.88
C ILE A 388 -24.23 -10.57 10.95
N CYS A 389 -24.90 -9.44 10.73
CA CYS A 389 -25.94 -8.93 11.60
C CYS A 389 -27.26 -8.83 10.84
N ASN A 390 -28.35 -9.26 11.47
CA ASN A 390 -29.69 -9.02 10.93
C ASN A 390 -29.99 -7.51 10.99
N LEU A 391 -30.58 -6.95 9.92
CA LEU A 391 -31.02 -5.55 9.90
C LEU A 391 -32.18 -5.29 10.86
N SER A 392 -32.97 -6.33 11.16
CA SER A 392 -33.96 -6.28 12.24
C SER A 392 -33.28 -6.60 13.57
N PRO A 393 -33.07 -5.60 14.47
CA PRO A 393 -32.35 -5.81 15.72
C PRO A 393 -33.13 -6.71 16.70
N PHE A 394 -34.47 -6.72 16.62
CA PHE A 394 -35.33 -7.50 17.51
C PHE A 394 -36.41 -8.26 16.73
N PRO A 395 -36.74 -9.51 17.11
CA PRO A 395 -37.90 -10.20 16.57
C PRO A 395 -39.18 -9.60 17.16
N CYS A 396 -40.11 -9.19 16.29
CA CYS A 396 -41.36 -8.55 16.70
C CYS A 396 -42.21 -9.38 17.68
N SER A 397 -42.15 -10.72 17.62
CA SER A 397 -42.86 -11.60 18.56
C SER A 397 -42.42 -11.36 20.01
N LYS A 398 -41.11 -11.31 20.26
CA LYS A 398 -40.57 -11.06 21.61
C LYS A 398 -40.77 -9.62 22.08
N VAL A 399 -40.83 -8.67 21.15
CA VAL A 399 -41.15 -7.27 21.46
C VAL A 399 -42.61 -7.11 21.87
N MET A 400 -43.52 -7.87 21.25
CA MET A 400 -44.94 -7.88 21.63
C MET A 400 -45.20 -8.59 22.96
N ASP A 401 -44.36 -9.54 23.36
CA ASP A 401 -44.43 -10.22 24.67
C ASP A 401 -43.97 -9.31 25.83
N LEU A 402 -43.21 -8.26 25.54
CA LEU A 402 -42.84 -7.24 26.51
C LEU A 402 -44.04 -6.31 26.73
N ASN A 403 -44.61 -6.34 27.94
CA ASN A 403 -45.76 -5.53 28.37
C ASN A 403 -45.47 -4.00 28.44
N ASP A 404 -44.29 -3.55 27.99
CA ASP A 404 -43.91 -2.15 27.81
C ASP A 404 -44.45 -1.67 26.45
N GLY A 405 -45.68 -1.20 26.50
CA GLY A 405 -46.55 -1.00 25.34
C GLY A 405 -46.05 -0.08 24.23
N GLY A 406 -46.48 -0.42 23.02
CA GLY A 406 -46.79 0.50 21.92
C GLY A 406 -45.60 1.19 21.24
N VAL A 407 -44.80 1.97 21.96
CA VAL A 407 -43.82 2.90 21.39
C VAL A 407 -42.63 2.18 20.77
N LEU A 408 -42.03 1.21 21.47
CA LEU A 408 -40.92 0.42 20.93
C LEU A 408 -41.37 -0.43 19.74
N ALA A 409 -42.57 -1.01 19.81
CA ALA A 409 -43.18 -1.75 18.70
C ALA A 409 -43.56 -0.84 17.51
N GLN A 410 -43.91 0.43 17.74
CA GLN A 410 -44.15 1.44 16.70
C GLN A 410 -42.83 1.90 16.04
N ILE A 411 -41.79 2.19 16.83
CA ILE A 411 -40.47 2.60 16.34
C ILE A 411 -39.82 1.48 15.51
N LEU A 412 -39.93 0.23 15.97
CA LEU A 412 -39.42 -0.94 15.24
C LEU A 412 -40.33 -1.41 14.10
N GLY A 413 -41.45 -0.74 13.83
CA GLY A 413 -42.37 -1.10 12.75
C GLY A 413 -43.09 -2.45 12.91
N CYS A 414 -43.13 -3.01 14.12
CA CYS A 414 -43.73 -4.31 14.43
C CYS A 414 -45.27 -4.29 14.43
N LEU A 415 -45.88 -3.10 14.40
CA LEU A 415 -47.33 -2.91 14.31
C LEU A 415 -47.71 -2.57 12.87
N SER A 416 -48.60 -3.39 12.29
CA SER A 416 -49.15 -3.17 10.94
C SER A 416 -49.73 -1.76 10.82
N ARG A 417 -49.13 -0.90 9.99
CA ARG A 417 -49.76 0.36 9.58
C ARG A 417 -51.05 0.01 8.83
N ASN A 418 -52.22 0.31 9.41
CA ASN A 418 -53.41 0.49 8.60
C ASN A 418 -53.17 1.72 7.70
N GLU A 419 -53.42 1.58 6.41
CA GLU A 419 -53.08 2.52 5.31
C GLU A 419 -53.73 3.93 5.35
N THR A 420 -54.07 4.48 6.52
CA THR A 420 -54.73 5.79 6.60
C THR A 420 -54.20 6.65 7.75
N SER A 421 -53.00 7.24 7.61
CA SER A 421 -52.68 8.50 8.30
C SER A 421 -51.46 9.21 7.67
N PRO A 422 -51.42 10.56 7.63
CA PRO A 422 -50.52 11.32 6.79
C PRO A 422 -49.10 11.46 7.35
N ARG A 423 -48.16 11.73 6.43
CA ARG A 423 -46.75 12.06 6.68
C ARG A 423 -46.62 13.20 7.69
N GLY A 424 -45.71 13.03 8.66
CA GLY A 424 -45.19 14.14 9.45
C GLY A 424 -44.61 13.71 10.79
N ASN A 425 -43.28 13.57 10.85
CA ASN A 425 -42.35 14.01 11.90
C ASN A 425 -41.15 13.06 11.97
N GLU A 426 -40.05 13.52 11.37
CA GLU A 426 -38.73 12.88 11.40
C GLU A 426 -38.16 12.94 12.83
N THR A 427 -37.92 11.77 13.44
CA THR A 427 -37.11 11.65 14.67
C THR A 427 -35.65 11.43 14.29
N ALA A 428 -34.75 12.15 14.95
CA ALA A 428 -33.34 12.28 14.56
C ALA A 428 -32.39 11.14 15.01
N PHE A 429 -32.91 10.00 15.47
CA PHE A 429 -32.13 8.77 15.51
C PHE A 429 -32.20 8.13 14.13
N GLY A 430 -31.03 7.83 13.54
CA GLY A 430 -30.89 7.28 12.19
C GLY A 430 -32.01 6.28 11.88
N GLU A 431 -32.73 6.56 10.80
CA GLU A 431 -33.86 5.78 10.32
C GLU A 431 -33.49 4.29 10.35
N VAL A 432 -34.06 3.53 11.28
CA VAL A 432 -34.09 2.08 11.18
C VAL A 432 -35.01 1.81 10.01
N ASP A 433 -34.44 1.81 8.81
CA ASP A 433 -35.13 1.56 7.55
C ASP A 433 -35.51 0.08 7.50
N SER A 434 -36.49 -0.27 8.33
CA SER A 434 -37.15 -1.57 8.42
C SER A 434 -37.94 -1.91 7.14
N SER A 435 -37.92 -1.03 6.14
CA SER A 435 -38.46 -1.29 4.81
C SER A 435 -37.62 -2.28 3.99
N LYS A 436 -36.38 -2.59 4.43
CA LYS A 436 -35.43 -3.46 3.72
C LYS A 436 -35.11 -4.71 4.53
N GLY A 437 -35.58 -5.86 4.05
CA GLY A 437 -35.17 -7.17 4.54
C GLY A 437 -33.78 -7.57 4.04
N GLY A 438 -32.93 -8.06 4.95
CA GLY A 438 -31.56 -8.45 4.61
C GLY A 438 -30.65 -8.53 5.83
N VAL A 439 -29.36 -8.66 5.57
CA VAL A 439 -28.30 -8.71 6.58
C VAL A 439 -27.23 -7.67 6.27
N ARG A 440 -26.58 -7.17 7.32
CA ARG A 440 -25.37 -6.37 7.22
C ARG A 440 -24.16 -7.27 7.43
N VAL A 441 -23.21 -7.21 6.52
CA VAL A 441 -22.02 -8.09 6.52
C VAL A 441 -20.78 -7.22 6.69
N ASP A 442 -19.95 -7.57 7.66
CA ASP A 442 -18.66 -6.94 7.92
C ASP A 442 -17.54 -7.95 7.72
N ILE A 443 -16.48 -7.52 7.04
CA ILE A 443 -15.32 -8.35 6.71
C ILE A 443 -14.10 -7.66 7.31
N HIS A 444 -13.51 -8.30 8.31
CA HIS A 444 -12.48 -7.71 9.16
C HIS A 444 -11.42 -8.75 9.51
N ARG A 445 -10.34 -8.31 10.19
CA ARG A 445 -9.28 -9.23 10.62
C ARG A 445 -9.77 -10.11 11.78
N PRO A 446 -9.31 -11.38 11.89
CA PRO A 446 -9.69 -12.26 12.99
C PRO A 446 -9.35 -11.75 14.39
N ASP A 447 -8.34 -10.91 14.53
CA ASP A 447 -7.85 -10.29 15.77
C ASP A 447 -8.48 -8.92 16.06
N SER A 448 -9.49 -8.52 15.28
CA SER A 448 -10.23 -7.27 15.44
C SER A 448 -11.72 -7.55 15.69
N LEU A 449 -12.35 -6.69 16.48
CA LEU A 449 -13.80 -6.75 16.73
C LEU A 449 -14.58 -6.19 15.53
N PRO A 450 -15.72 -6.79 15.16
CA PRO A 450 -16.53 -6.32 14.04
C PRO A 450 -17.21 -4.98 14.32
N SER A 451 -17.34 -4.17 13.26
CA SER A 451 -18.08 -2.90 13.29
C SER A 451 -19.02 -2.79 12.08
N PRO A 452 -20.04 -3.66 11.99
CA PRO A 452 -20.92 -3.74 10.83
C PRO A 452 -21.66 -2.43 10.55
N GLU A 453 -21.88 -1.59 11.55
CA GLU A 453 -22.53 -0.28 11.42
C GLU A 453 -21.68 0.73 10.64
N GLU A 454 -20.35 0.66 10.76
CA GLU A 454 -19.40 1.59 10.13
C GLU A 454 -18.82 1.01 8.83
N SER A 455 -18.32 -0.22 8.84
CA SER A 455 -17.61 -0.85 7.72
C SER A 455 -18.42 -1.89 6.94
N GLY A 456 -19.60 -2.27 7.48
CA GLY A 456 -20.43 -3.33 6.92
C GLY A 456 -21.33 -2.88 5.79
N PHE A 457 -21.50 -3.75 4.79
CA PHE A 457 -22.35 -3.54 3.61
C PHE A 457 -23.67 -4.30 3.72
N HIS A 458 -24.67 -3.87 2.96
CA HIS A 458 -26.02 -4.45 2.94
C HIS A 458 -26.11 -5.60 1.92
N ALA A 459 -26.52 -6.78 2.39
CA ALA A 459 -26.89 -7.91 1.54
C ALA A 459 -28.40 -8.15 1.64
N SER A 460 -29.09 -7.94 0.52
CA SER A 460 -30.55 -7.99 0.43
C SER A 460 -31.09 -9.43 0.48
N ALA A 461 -32.23 -9.63 1.15
CA ALA A 461 -32.95 -10.91 1.10
C ALA A 461 -33.55 -11.19 -0.29
N GLY A 462 -33.59 -12.46 -0.68
CA GLY A 462 -33.98 -12.93 -2.02
C GLY A 462 -32.86 -12.84 -3.05
N PHE A 463 -31.61 -12.61 -2.61
CA PHE A 463 -30.45 -12.52 -3.48
C PHE A 463 -29.29 -13.40 -2.98
N ILE A 464 -28.51 -13.88 -3.95
CA ILE A 464 -27.13 -14.27 -3.77
C ILE A 464 -26.26 -13.03 -3.90
N THR A 465 -25.28 -12.85 -3.04
CA THR A 465 -24.29 -11.77 -3.13
C THR A 465 -22.90 -12.36 -3.19
N ASN A 466 -22.21 -12.13 -4.30
CA ASN A 466 -20.83 -12.53 -4.53
C ASN A 466 -19.92 -11.35 -4.16
N ILE A 467 -18.94 -11.62 -3.30
CA ILE A 467 -18.01 -10.65 -2.75
C ILE A 467 -16.60 -11.13 -3.06
N ALA A 468 -15.96 -10.48 -4.03
CA ALA A 468 -14.56 -10.70 -4.35
C ALA A 468 -13.68 -9.79 -3.48
N LEU A 469 -12.65 -10.36 -2.87
CA LEU A 469 -11.75 -9.70 -1.91
C LEU A 469 -10.34 -9.52 -2.48
N ARG A 470 -9.71 -8.40 -2.12
CA ARG A 470 -8.26 -8.17 -2.26
C ARG A 470 -7.69 -7.72 -0.92
N GLU A 471 -6.67 -8.43 -0.42
CA GLU A 471 -5.98 -8.09 0.84
C GLU A 471 -5.04 -6.90 0.63
N VAL A 472 -5.21 -5.86 1.44
CA VAL A 472 -4.40 -4.64 1.44
C VAL A 472 -3.84 -4.42 2.83
N ASN A 473 -2.53 -4.50 2.99
CA ASN A 473 -1.83 -4.13 4.21
C ASN A 473 -1.39 -2.66 4.12
N VAL A 474 -1.74 -1.84 5.11
CA VAL A 474 -1.32 -0.44 5.19
C VAL A 474 -0.35 -0.28 6.35
N LEU A 475 0.86 0.19 6.07
CA LEU A 475 1.90 0.50 7.05
C LEU A 475 2.13 2.01 7.06
N ARG A 476 1.77 2.66 8.17
CA ARG A 476 1.87 4.11 8.38
C ARG A 476 3.03 4.45 9.32
N LEU A 477 3.52 5.68 9.22
CA LEU A 477 4.57 6.17 10.12
C LEU A 477 3.97 6.85 11.36
N ALA A 478 4.46 6.46 12.54
CA ALA A 478 4.07 7.08 13.81
C ALA A 478 4.60 8.53 13.94
N PHE A 479 4.17 9.27 14.96
CA PHE A 479 4.68 10.62 15.25
C PHE A 479 6.22 10.72 15.11
N PRO A 480 6.80 11.76 14.47
CA PRO A 480 6.24 13.10 14.16
C PRO A 480 5.76 13.33 12.71
N TYR A 481 5.44 12.29 11.95
CA TYR A 481 5.02 12.44 10.55
C TYR A 481 3.56 12.91 10.41
N GLU A 482 3.21 13.49 9.25
CA GLU A 482 1.96 14.23 8.97
C GLU A 482 0.67 13.51 9.40
N ASN A 483 0.64 12.17 9.33
CA ASN A 483 -0.47 11.33 9.76
C ASN A 483 -0.09 10.50 10.98
N GLU A 484 -0.26 11.05 12.18
CA GLU A 484 -0.02 10.29 13.41
C GLU A 484 -0.86 9.01 13.43
N CYS A 485 -0.21 7.90 13.79
CA CYS A 485 -0.84 6.59 13.96
C CYS A 485 -0.45 6.00 15.33
N TYR A 486 -1.27 5.08 15.83
CA TYR A 486 -1.01 4.33 17.06
C TYR A 486 -0.67 2.87 16.76
N SER A 487 0.30 2.36 17.51
CA SER A 487 0.78 0.99 17.39
C SER A 487 0.17 0.07 18.47
N SER A 488 -0.20 0.65 19.61
CA SER A 488 -0.78 -0.08 20.74
C SER A 488 -1.89 0.73 21.41
N TRP A 489 -2.59 0.08 22.34
CA TRP A 489 -3.62 0.71 23.16
C TRP A 489 -3.07 1.76 24.14
N ASP A 490 -1.79 1.64 24.55
CA ASP A 490 -1.16 2.55 25.51
C ASP A 490 -1.13 4.00 25.01
N ASP A 491 -0.95 4.18 23.70
CA ASP A 491 -0.92 5.48 23.02
C ASP A 491 -2.28 6.20 23.10
N SER A 492 -3.38 5.45 23.24
CA SER A 492 -4.75 5.99 23.21
C SER A 492 -5.31 6.37 24.59
N GLY A 493 -4.74 5.83 25.67
CA GLY A 493 -5.24 6.04 27.04
C GLY A 493 -6.56 5.32 27.38
N TYR A 494 -7.12 4.51 26.46
CA TYR A 494 -8.29 3.66 26.66
C TYR A 494 -7.90 2.22 26.32
N TYR A 495 -8.11 1.24 27.21
CA TYR A 495 -7.67 -0.14 26.97
C TYR A 495 -8.78 -1.18 27.22
N PRO A 496 -8.87 -2.24 26.40
CA PRO A 496 -9.80 -3.34 26.63
C PRO A 496 -9.35 -4.21 27.81
N THR A 497 -10.25 -5.07 28.29
CA THR A 497 -9.98 -6.04 29.38
C THR A 497 -8.84 -7.01 29.07
N ASN A 498 -8.60 -7.31 27.79
CA ASN A 498 -7.53 -8.19 27.34
C ASN A 498 -6.80 -7.58 26.13
N THR A 499 -5.73 -6.86 26.42
CA THR A 499 -4.86 -6.20 25.42
C THR A 499 -4.03 -7.18 24.59
N ASP A 500 -3.85 -8.42 25.05
CA ASP A 500 -3.03 -9.43 24.37
C ASP A 500 -3.78 -10.15 23.24
N LEU A 501 -5.12 -10.15 23.28
CA LEU A 501 -5.97 -10.80 22.28
C LEU A 501 -6.58 -9.84 21.26
N ILE A 502 -6.66 -8.54 21.58
CA ILE A 502 -7.38 -7.55 20.77
C ILE A 502 -6.38 -6.50 20.30
N ALA A 503 -6.07 -6.49 19.00
CA ALA A 503 -5.23 -5.47 18.40
C ALA A 503 -5.88 -4.07 18.50
N TYR A 504 -5.05 -3.03 18.56
CA TYR A 504 -5.54 -1.66 18.51
C TYR A 504 -6.33 -1.43 17.21
N SER A 505 -7.50 -0.82 17.33
CA SER A 505 -8.22 -0.30 16.18
C SER A 505 -8.81 1.08 16.48
N SER A 506 -8.71 1.98 15.50
CA SER A 506 -9.22 3.34 15.59
C SER A 506 -10.73 3.37 15.80
N VAL A 507 -11.46 2.42 15.20
CA VAL A 507 -12.91 2.24 15.37
C VAL A 507 -13.24 1.82 16.80
N MET A 508 -12.52 0.85 17.33
CA MET A 508 -12.74 0.39 18.70
C MET A 508 -12.37 1.50 19.70
N CYS A 509 -11.23 2.17 19.52
CA CYS A 509 -10.84 3.31 20.34
C CYS A 509 -11.95 4.37 20.42
N LYS A 510 -12.57 4.73 19.29
CA LYS A 510 -13.70 5.68 19.26
C LYS A 510 -14.90 5.17 20.06
N ARG A 511 -15.24 3.89 19.96
CA ARG A 511 -16.30 3.25 20.76
C ARG A 511 -15.94 3.23 22.26
N MET A 512 -14.67 3.02 22.59
CA MET A 512 -14.18 3.07 23.96
C MET A 512 -14.25 4.46 24.56
N PHE A 513 -13.80 5.44 23.80
CA PHE A 513 -13.94 6.85 24.14
C PHE A 513 -15.41 7.21 24.36
N LEU A 514 -16.31 6.81 23.45
CA LEU A 514 -17.74 7.07 23.57
C LEU A 514 -18.31 6.48 24.87
N GLN A 515 -18.05 5.20 25.15
CA GLN A 515 -18.51 4.55 26.38
C GLN A 515 -17.99 5.26 27.63
N ALA A 516 -16.70 5.60 27.65
CA ALA A 516 -16.07 6.32 28.76
C ALA A 516 -16.62 7.72 28.95
N TYR A 517 -16.83 8.43 27.86
CA TYR A 517 -17.41 9.77 27.87
C TYR A 517 -18.86 9.74 28.37
N MET A 518 -19.63 8.72 27.97
CA MET A 518 -21.00 8.48 28.42
C MET A 518 -21.08 8.16 29.91
N VAL A 519 -20.24 7.25 30.41
CA VAL A 519 -20.19 6.94 31.86
C VAL A 519 -19.76 8.17 32.66
N LYS A 520 -18.78 8.94 32.17
CA LYS A 520 -18.29 10.15 32.84
C LYS A 520 -19.38 11.22 32.92
N ARG A 521 -20.11 11.45 31.83
CA ARG A 521 -21.06 12.56 31.66
C ARG A 521 -22.48 12.23 32.12
N CYS A 522 -23.00 11.07 31.73
CA CYS A 522 -24.39 10.66 31.95
C CYS A 522 -24.55 9.59 33.04
N LYS A 523 -23.46 9.06 33.61
CA LYS A 523 -23.49 8.05 34.69
C LYS A 523 -24.26 6.78 34.33
N CYS A 524 -24.39 6.49 33.04
CA CYS A 524 -25.02 5.29 32.51
C CYS A 524 -24.15 4.70 31.40
N LYS A 525 -24.29 3.40 31.14
CA LYS A 525 -23.51 2.66 30.12
C LYS A 525 -24.37 2.25 28.93
N LEU A 526 -23.80 2.25 27.72
CA LEU A 526 -24.50 1.73 26.54
C LEU A 526 -24.46 0.19 26.54
N PRO A 527 -25.53 -0.48 26.10
CA PRO A 527 -25.65 -1.95 26.12
C PRO A 527 -24.74 -2.66 25.11
N LEU A 528 -24.27 -1.99 24.05
CA LEU A 528 -23.51 -2.60 22.94
C LEU A 528 -22.05 -2.98 23.28
N ILE A 529 -21.61 -2.73 24.52
CA ILE A 529 -20.18 -2.67 24.87
C ILE A 529 -19.83 -3.54 26.10
N GLN A 530 -20.78 -4.28 26.67
CA GLN A 530 -20.69 -4.82 28.02
C GLN A 530 -19.56 -5.83 28.30
N GLU A 531 -18.99 -6.53 27.31
CA GLU A 531 -18.08 -7.67 27.58
C GLU A 531 -16.57 -7.37 27.54
N TYR A 532 -16.12 -6.17 27.12
CA TYR A 532 -14.69 -5.93 26.81
C TYR A 532 -14.01 -4.78 27.56
N PHE A 533 -14.62 -4.21 28.61
CA PHE A 533 -14.19 -2.94 29.22
C PHE A 533 -13.77 -3.02 30.69
N THR A 534 -12.57 -2.53 31.00
CA THR A 534 -12.13 -2.21 32.37
C THR A 534 -11.61 -0.77 32.40
N PHE A 535 -12.07 0.04 33.36
CA PHE A 535 -11.48 1.35 33.62
C PHE A 535 -10.27 1.20 34.54
N SER A 536 -9.28 2.07 34.38
CA SER A 536 -8.13 2.18 35.31
C SER A 536 -8.51 2.55 36.74
N ASN A 537 -9.74 3.03 36.97
CA ASN A 537 -10.22 3.50 38.26
C ASN A 537 -11.58 2.91 38.72
N GLY A 538 -12.02 1.75 38.20
CA GLY A 538 -13.22 1.08 38.74
C GLY A 538 -13.85 -0.01 37.85
N THR A 539 -14.63 -0.89 38.47
CA THR A 539 -15.40 -1.95 37.81
C THR A 539 -16.65 -1.37 37.13
N LEU A 540 -16.85 -1.71 35.85
CA LEU A 540 -18.00 -1.29 35.03
C LEU A 540 -19.36 -1.87 35.49
N ASP A 541 -19.31 -2.79 36.46
CA ASP A 541 -20.47 -3.56 36.92
C ASP A 541 -21.46 -2.72 37.75
N GLU A 542 -21.01 -1.65 38.40
CA GLU A 542 -21.87 -0.78 39.23
C GLU A 542 -22.67 0.28 38.44
N VAL A 543 -22.37 0.48 37.15
CA VAL A 543 -23.05 1.48 36.31
C VAL A 543 -24.27 0.84 35.62
N HIS A 544 -25.45 1.46 35.74
CA HIS A 544 -26.68 0.96 35.10
C HIS A 544 -26.68 1.24 33.58
N VAL A 545 -27.43 0.44 32.83
CA VAL A 545 -27.64 0.65 31.40
C VAL A 545 -28.56 1.85 31.18
N CYS A 546 -28.21 2.76 30.27
CA CYS A 546 -29.01 3.97 30.00
C CYS A 546 -30.46 3.60 29.62
N ASP A 547 -31.45 4.27 30.24
CA ASP A 547 -32.87 4.04 29.93
C ASP A 547 -33.36 4.93 28.78
N PHE A 548 -33.71 4.29 27.65
CA PHE A 548 -34.20 4.94 26.44
C PHE A 548 -35.74 4.82 26.25
N ARG A 549 -36.48 4.27 27.21
CA ARG A 549 -37.91 3.94 27.03
C ARG A 549 -38.83 5.15 26.98
N GLN A 550 -38.44 6.27 27.59
CA GLN A 550 -39.22 7.51 27.58
C GLN A 550 -38.35 8.69 27.17
N ASN A 551 -38.94 9.59 26.37
CA ASN A 551 -38.28 10.80 25.88
C ASN A 551 -37.90 11.79 27.01
N ASP A 552 -38.52 11.63 28.20
CA ASP A 552 -38.36 12.49 29.38
C ASP A 552 -37.39 11.94 30.43
N THR A 553 -36.73 10.79 30.21
CA THR A 553 -35.71 10.31 31.15
C THR A 553 -34.48 11.22 31.13
N SER A 554 -33.86 11.43 32.30
CA SER A 554 -32.57 12.14 32.40
C SER A 554 -31.49 11.52 31.52
N ASP A 555 -31.55 10.19 31.37
CA ASP A 555 -30.58 9.41 30.60
C ASP A 555 -30.76 9.68 29.10
N PHE A 556 -31.98 9.63 28.57
CA PHE A 556 -32.25 9.93 27.16
C PHE A 556 -31.81 11.35 26.78
N LEU A 557 -32.20 12.36 27.55
CA LEU A 557 -31.82 13.76 27.30
C LEU A 557 -30.30 13.97 27.37
N CYS A 558 -29.62 13.33 28.34
CA CYS A 558 -28.16 13.42 28.46
C CYS A 558 -27.44 12.73 27.30
N THR A 559 -27.83 11.51 26.96
CA THR A 559 -27.25 10.73 25.86
C THR A 559 -27.43 11.44 24.52
N TRP A 560 -28.62 11.98 24.25
CA TRP A 560 -28.92 12.78 23.06
C TRP A 560 -27.98 13.99 22.93
N LYS A 561 -27.78 14.71 24.03
CA LYS A 561 -26.87 15.86 24.07
C LYS A 561 -25.42 15.47 23.79
N VAL A 562 -24.95 14.36 24.36
CA VAL A 562 -23.60 13.83 24.10
C VAL A 562 -23.42 13.46 22.63
N PHE A 563 -24.37 12.74 22.02
CA PHE A 563 -24.30 12.41 20.61
C PHE A 563 -24.32 13.67 19.71
N THR A 564 -25.09 14.68 20.09
CA THR A 564 -25.12 15.97 19.38
C THR A 564 -23.78 16.71 19.48
N GLU A 565 -23.15 16.74 20.66
CA GLU A 565 -21.84 17.38 20.86
C GLU A 565 -20.73 16.69 20.04
N LEU A 566 -20.78 15.35 19.94
CA LEU A 566 -19.84 14.57 19.14
C LEU A 566 -20.04 14.78 17.63
N THR A 567 -21.29 14.80 17.16
CA THR A 567 -21.61 15.01 15.73
C THR A 567 -21.30 16.44 15.27
N MET A 568 -21.42 17.43 16.15
CA MET A 568 -21.02 18.82 15.89
C MET A 568 -19.50 19.05 15.94
N GLY A 569 -18.69 18.06 16.36
CA GLY A 569 -17.23 18.19 16.47
C GLY A 569 -16.76 19.06 17.63
N ASN A 570 -17.62 19.31 18.64
CA ASN A 570 -17.25 20.10 19.82
C ASN A 570 -16.28 19.34 20.76
N VAL A 571 -16.12 18.04 20.57
CA VAL A 571 -15.27 17.16 21.37
C VAL A 571 -14.25 16.48 20.47
N THR A 572 -12.96 16.70 20.76
CA THR A 572 -11.86 16.01 20.06
C THR A 572 -11.71 14.59 20.60
N ILE A 573 -11.75 13.60 19.71
CA ILE A 573 -11.57 12.19 20.06
C ILE A 573 -10.08 11.84 19.90
N PRO A 574 -9.36 11.43 20.97
CA PRO A 574 -7.94 11.10 20.92
C PRO A 574 -7.72 9.67 20.40
N CYS A 575 -8.17 9.39 19.18
CA CYS A 575 -8.05 8.08 18.53
C CYS A 575 -7.53 8.25 17.12
N ASN A 576 -6.26 7.89 16.92
CA ASN A 576 -5.60 7.95 15.63
C ASN A 576 -5.77 6.64 14.86
N ALA A 577 -5.41 6.65 13.57
CA ALA A 577 -5.40 5.43 12.77
C ALA A 577 -4.35 4.44 13.27
N GLU A 578 -4.50 3.17 12.91
CA GLU A 578 -3.53 2.12 13.20
C GLU A 578 -2.26 2.31 12.37
N CYS A 579 -1.08 2.08 12.96
CA CYS A 579 0.18 2.10 12.19
C CYS A 579 0.31 0.88 11.27
N GLU A 580 -0.24 -0.27 11.66
CA GLU A 580 -0.36 -1.45 10.80
C GLU A 580 -1.82 -1.85 10.71
N SER A 581 -2.45 -1.57 9.59
CA SER A 581 -3.81 -2.02 9.28
C SER A 581 -3.79 -3.11 8.21
N LYS A 582 -4.73 -4.04 8.30
CA LYS A 582 -5.02 -5.00 7.23
C LYS A 582 -6.47 -4.78 6.83
N GLU A 583 -6.64 -4.34 5.60
CA GLU A 583 -7.91 -3.97 4.98
C GLU A 583 -8.25 -4.98 3.87
N TYR A 584 -9.55 -5.16 3.62
CA TYR A 584 -10.04 -6.01 2.54
C TYR A 584 -10.83 -5.15 1.57
N ARG A 585 -10.26 -4.88 0.39
CA ARG A 585 -10.97 -4.19 -0.69
C ARG A 585 -11.97 -5.16 -1.32
N ARG A 586 -13.19 -4.69 -1.59
CA ARG A 586 -14.34 -5.53 -1.94
C ARG A 586 -14.95 -5.11 -3.27
N THR A 587 -15.24 -6.08 -4.12
CA THR A 587 -16.08 -5.92 -5.32
C THR A 587 -17.33 -6.78 -5.14
N ILE A 588 -18.51 -6.15 -5.19
CA ILE A 588 -19.79 -6.78 -4.85
C ILE A 588 -20.67 -6.90 -6.09
N SER A 589 -21.26 -8.09 -6.29
CA SER A 589 -22.34 -8.31 -7.26
C SER A 589 -23.45 -9.13 -6.62
N SER A 590 -24.71 -8.86 -6.99
CA SER A 590 -25.86 -9.58 -6.44
C SER A 590 -26.75 -10.13 -7.54
N ALA A 591 -27.26 -11.35 -7.34
CA ALA A 591 -28.25 -11.94 -8.22
C ALA A 591 -29.48 -12.51 -7.53
N VAL A 592 -30.64 -12.53 -8.20
CA VAL A 592 -31.88 -13.10 -7.64
C VAL A 592 -31.64 -14.57 -7.31
N TRP A 593 -31.89 -14.93 -6.06
CA TRP A 593 -31.76 -16.29 -5.56
C TRP A 593 -32.71 -16.51 -4.38
N PRO A 594 -33.46 -17.61 -4.34
CA PRO A 594 -33.45 -18.73 -5.28
C PRO A 594 -34.52 -18.62 -6.39
N THR A 595 -34.38 -19.43 -7.45
CA THR A 595 -35.41 -19.55 -8.50
C THR A 595 -36.64 -20.31 -8.00
N ASP A 596 -37.82 -20.02 -8.56
CA ASP A 596 -39.09 -20.63 -8.14
C ASP A 596 -39.05 -22.16 -8.20
N ASN A 597 -38.48 -22.69 -9.28
CA ASN A 597 -38.39 -24.13 -9.51
C ASN A 597 -37.38 -24.80 -8.57
N TYR A 598 -36.23 -24.16 -8.32
CA TYR A 598 -35.25 -24.68 -7.37
C TYR A 598 -35.80 -24.77 -5.95
N ILE A 599 -36.60 -23.79 -5.49
CA ILE A 599 -37.22 -23.86 -4.15
C ILE A 599 -38.26 -24.98 -4.09
N ARG A 600 -39.09 -25.12 -5.14
CA ARG A 600 -40.07 -26.20 -5.23
C ARG A 600 -39.38 -27.57 -5.15
N ASP A 601 -38.29 -27.76 -5.88
CA ASP A 601 -37.53 -29.01 -5.91
C ASP A 601 -36.77 -29.26 -4.59
N ALA A 602 -36.12 -28.23 -4.04
CA ALA A 602 -35.40 -28.33 -2.77
C ALA A 602 -36.33 -28.74 -1.61
N MET A 603 -37.57 -28.24 -1.57
CA MET A 603 -38.54 -28.64 -0.56
C MET A 603 -39.06 -30.07 -0.71
N THR A 604 -39.33 -30.52 -1.94
CA THR A 604 -39.66 -31.93 -2.19
C THR A 604 -38.54 -32.87 -1.74
N SER A 605 -37.28 -32.42 -1.78
CA SER A 605 -36.13 -33.18 -1.28
C SER A 605 -35.90 -33.06 0.25
N MET A 606 -36.37 -31.99 0.91
CA MET A 606 -36.22 -31.75 2.35
C MET A 606 -37.43 -32.22 3.20
N ALA A 607 -38.40 -32.94 2.61
CA ALA A 607 -39.58 -33.49 3.29
C ALA A 607 -40.50 -32.46 3.99
N LEU A 608 -40.41 -31.17 3.63
CA LEU A 608 -41.28 -30.10 4.13
C LEU A 608 -42.59 -30.03 3.33
N GLY A 609 -43.46 -31.04 3.47
CA GLY A 609 -44.88 -30.99 3.07
C GLY A 609 -45.18 -30.89 1.55
N PRO A 610 -46.47 -31.02 1.15
CA PRO A 610 -46.88 -30.92 -0.25
C PRO A 610 -47.10 -29.46 -0.69
N GLN A 611 -46.73 -29.17 -1.95
CA GLN A 611 -47.00 -27.97 -2.77
C GLN A 611 -47.33 -26.66 -2.02
N MET A 612 -46.33 -25.78 -1.88
CA MET A 612 -46.53 -24.40 -1.40
C MET A 612 -47.32 -23.54 -2.40
N ASP A 613 -48.22 -22.72 -1.87
CA ASP A 613 -48.90 -21.63 -2.61
C ASP A 613 -47.89 -20.53 -2.99
N GLY A 614 -48.14 -19.79 -4.07
CA GLY A 614 -47.23 -18.73 -4.57
C GLY A 614 -46.92 -17.65 -3.52
N LYS A 615 -47.87 -17.37 -2.63
CA LYS A 615 -47.65 -16.44 -1.50
C LYS A 615 -46.70 -16.96 -0.43
N GLU A 616 -46.63 -18.26 -0.21
CA GLU A 616 -45.69 -18.85 0.75
C GLU A 616 -44.27 -18.89 0.18
N LEU A 617 -44.17 -19.12 -1.14
CA LEU A 617 -42.92 -19.04 -1.88
C LEU A 617 -42.30 -17.63 -1.82
N ASP A 618 -43.09 -16.59 -2.06
CA ASP A 618 -42.62 -15.20 -1.99
C ASP A 618 -42.17 -14.81 -0.58
N LYS A 619 -42.89 -15.27 0.45
CA LYS A 619 -42.49 -15.06 1.85
C LYS A 619 -41.15 -15.73 2.18
N MET A 620 -40.90 -16.93 1.66
CA MET A 620 -39.62 -17.61 1.87
C MET A 620 -38.47 -16.94 1.13
N LYS A 621 -38.68 -16.51 -0.12
CA LYS A 621 -37.68 -15.74 -0.87
C LYS A 621 -37.29 -14.46 -0.16
N ALA A 622 -38.27 -13.76 0.43
CA ALA A 622 -38.04 -12.57 1.23
C ALA A 622 -37.28 -12.85 2.56
N GLY A 623 -37.09 -14.12 2.96
CA GLY A 623 -36.43 -14.51 4.20
C GLY A 623 -35.06 -15.18 4.04
N VAL A 624 -34.55 -15.38 2.83
CA VAL A 624 -33.28 -16.07 2.58
C VAL A 624 -32.25 -15.16 1.91
N VAL A 625 -30.97 -15.28 2.30
CA VAL A 625 -29.82 -14.60 1.70
C VAL A 625 -28.72 -15.63 1.47
N LYS A 626 -28.06 -15.60 0.31
CA LYS A 626 -26.85 -16.40 0.08
C LYS A 626 -25.64 -15.49 -0.10
N LEU A 627 -24.57 -15.75 0.64
CA LEU A 627 -23.31 -15.00 0.54
C LEU A 627 -22.23 -15.91 -0.01
N VAL A 628 -21.45 -15.42 -0.98
CA VAL A 628 -20.29 -16.11 -1.54
C VAL A 628 -19.11 -15.15 -1.44
N ILE A 629 -18.14 -15.46 -0.58
CA ILE A 629 -16.99 -14.60 -0.30
C ILE A 629 -15.72 -15.35 -0.73
N TYR A 630 -14.90 -14.72 -1.57
CA TYR A 630 -13.69 -15.33 -2.14
C TYR A 630 -12.62 -14.26 -2.44
N PHE A 631 -11.37 -14.66 -2.61
CA PHE A 631 -10.32 -13.75 -3.09
C PHE A 631 -10.36 -13.63 -4.61
N GLU A 632 -10.29 -12.41 -5.14
CA GLU A 632 -10.25 -12.14 -6.59
C GLU A 632 -8.96 -12.70 -7.21
N GLU A 633 -7.84 -12.51 -6.51
CA GLU A 633 -6.51 -12.96 -6.91
C GLU A 633 -5.72 -13.38 -5.65
N MET A 634 -4.76 -14.29 -5.80
CA MET A 634 -3.83 -14.70 -4.73
C MET A 634 -2.68 -13.69 -4.58
N VAL A 635 -3.03 -12.41 -4.41
CA VAL A 635 -2.08 -11.30 -4.26
C VAL A 635 -2.32 -10.56 -2.95
N LYS A 636 -1.25 -10.04 -2.37
CA LYS A 636 -1.27 -9.14 -1.24
C LYS A 636 -0.68 -7.81 -1.65
N GLU A 637 -1.49 -6.76 -1.56
CA GLU A 637 -1.05 -5.38 -1.75
C GLU A 637 -0.54 -4.85 -0.41
N THR A 638 0.64 -4.22 -0.39
CA THR A 638 1.19 -3.56 0.79
C THR A 638 1.46 -2.11 0.45
N VAL A 639 0.74 -1.20 1.11
CA VAL A 639 0.91 0.24 1.01
C VAL A 639 1.74 0.67 2.21
N SER A 640 3.01 1.03 1.98
CA SER A 640 3.93 1.43 3.03
C SER A 640 4.35 2.88 2.90
N GLU A 641 4.30 3.59 4.03
CA GLU A 641 4.80 4.95 4.18
C GLU A 641 6.28 4.94 4.59
N PHE A 642 7.08 5.76 3.91
CA PHE A 642 8.48 5.99 4.26
C PHE A 642 8.75 7.50 4.32
N PRO A 643 9.72 7.97 5.14
CA PRO A 643 10.06 9.38 5.19
C PRO A 643 10.55 9.85 3.81
N SER A 644 9.97 10.93 3.27
CA SER A 644 10.39 11.45 1.95
C SER A 644 11.87 11.85 1.94
N ILE A 645 12.41 12.27 3.09
CA ILE A 645 13.82 12.55 3.31
C ILE A 645 14.27 11.78 4.55
N THR A 646 15.10 10.75 4.35
CA THR A 646 15.74 10.04 5.47
C THR A 646 16.85 10.88 6.09
N SER A 647 17.25 10.58 7.34
CA SER A 647 18.40 11.23 7.98
C SER A 647 19.69 11.04 7.16
N SER A 648 19.88 9.88 6.54
CA SER A 648 21.00 9.63 5.63
C SER A 648 20.92 10.46 4.36
N SER A 649 19.74 10.61 3.76
CA SER A 649 19.51 11.47 2.59
C SER A 649 19.72 12.95 2.93
N LEU A 650 19.34 13.39 4.12
CA LEU A 650 19.60 14.74 4.63
C LEU A 650 21.11 15.02 4.67
N PHE A 651 21.90 14.16 5.34
CA PHE A 651 23.35 14.35 5.41
C PHE A 651 24.02 14.26 4.04
N SER A 652 23.54 13.36 3.18
CA SER A 652 24.03 13.23 1.80
C SER A 652 23.74 14.50 0.98
N THR A 653 22.55 15.07 1.09
CA THR A 653 22.13 16.27 0.34
C THR A 653 22.81 17.53 0.86
N LEU A 654 22.96 17.67 2.19
CA LEU A 654 23.72 18.76 2.81
C LEU A 654 25.20 18.68 2.43
N GLY A 655 25.80 17.49 2.55
CA GLY A 655 27.18 17.23 2.16
C GLY A 655 27.41 17.49 0.66
N GLY A 656 26.48 17.04 -0.19
CA GLY A 656 26.50 17.30 -1.64
C GLY A 656 26.38 18.78 -1.98
N SER A 657 25.55 19.53 -1.26
CA SER A 657 25.42 20.99 -1.46
C SER A 657 26.70 21.74 -1.04
N LEU A 658 27.30 21.34 0.08
CA LEU A 658 28.56 21.92 0.58
C LEU A 658 29.75 21.58 -0.33
N SER A 659 29.82 20.34 -0.85
CA SER A 659 30.89 19.89 -1.73
C SER A 659 30.76 20.45 -3.14
N LEU A 660 29.54 20.50 -3.70
CA LEU A 660 29.30 20.95 -5.08
C LEU A 660 29.60 22.44 -5.27
N TYR A 661 29.10 23.28 -4.37
CA TYR A 661 29.18 24.74 -4.51
C TYR A 661 30.44 25.35 -3.88
N LEU A 662 30.86 24.86 -2.71
CA LEU A 662 31.99 25.43 -1.96
C LEU A 662 33.23 24.56 -1.94
N GLY A 663 33.15 23.30 -2.41
CA GLY A 663 34.28 22.36 -2.35
C GLY A 663 34.61 21.88 -0.94
N ILE A 664 33.70 22.09 0.03
CA ILE A 664 33.90 21.71 1.42
C ILE A 664 33.63 20.21 1.54
N SER A 665 34.69 19.44 1.83
CA SER A 665 34.61 18.00 2.08
C SER A 665 34.66 17.68 3.58
N LEU A 666 34.40 16.42 3.95
CA LEU A 666 34.60 15.94 5.32
C LEU A 666 36.05 16.15 5.80
N VAL A 667 37.02 16.11 4.89
CA VAL A 667 38.44 16.32 5.19
C VAL A 667 38.68 17.77 5.65
N MET A 668 38.04 18.75 5.02
CA MET A 668 38.12 20.15 5.45
C MET A 668 37.56 20.35 6.86
N PHE A 669 36.49 19.64 7.22
CA PHE A 669 35.94 19.71 8.58
C PHE A 669 36.96 19.23 9.62
N LEU A 670 37.69 18.14 9.33
CA LEU A 670 38.76 17.64 10.19
C LEU A 670 39.94 18.63 10.27
N GLU A 671 40.33 19.27 9.15
CA GLU A 671 41.35 20.33 9.15
C GLU A 671 40.95 21.53 10.02
N ILE A 672 39.67 21.95 9.97
CA ILE A 672 39.16 23.04 10.81
C ILE A 672 39.19 22.64 12.30
N LEU A 673 38.82 21.41 12.64
CA LEU A 673 38.89 20.90 14.02
C LEU A 673 40.32 20.83 14.57
N GLU A 674 41.32 20.62 13.71
CA GLU A 674 42.74 20.66 14.10
C GLU A 674 43.24 22.11 14.29
N ILE A 675 42.79 23.04 13.46
CA ILE A 675 43.21 24.45 13.46
C ILE A 675 42.54 25.26 14.59
N LEU A 676 41.29 24.96 14.95
CA LEU A 676 40.52 25.69 15.97
C LEU A 676 41.20 25.71 17.36
N PRO A 677 41.69 24.58 17.92
CA PRO A 677 42.44 24.57 19.17
C PRO A 677 43.72 25.42 19.11
N LEU A 678 44.44 25.40 17.99
CA LEU A 678 45.65 26.19 17.79
C LEU A 678 45.34 27.70 17.78
N LEU A 679 44.24 28.11 17.14
CA LEU A 679 43.78 29.51 17.15
C LEU A 679 43.27 29.95 18.52
N VAL A 680 42.57 29.08 19.26
CA VAL A 680 42.11 29.36 20.63
C VAL A 680 43.29 29.50 21.58
N LEU A 681 44.28 28.60 21.53
CA LEU A 681 45.50 28.70 22.35
C LEU A 681 46.32 29.96 22.03
N ALA A 682 46.43 30.33 20.75
CA ALA A 682 47.09 31.56 20.34
C ALA A 682 46.34 32.82 20.83
N SER A 683 45.01 32.77 20.86
CA SER A 683 44.14 33.88 21.29
C SER A 683 44.09 34.02 22.82
N LEU A 684 44.03 32.91 23.56
CA LEU A 684 44.10 32.88 25.02
C LEU A 684 45.46 33.40 25.52
N ARG A 685 46.55 33.08 24.82
CA ARG A 685 47.89 33.60 25.15
C ARG A 685 48.02 35.11 24.91
N ARG A 686 47.30 35.68 23.94
CA ARG A 686 47.21 37.14 23.73
C ARG A 686 46.36 37.84 24.80
N ARG A 687 45.29 37.20 25.30
CA ARG A 687 44.40 37.78 26.33
C ARG A 687 44.97 37.70 27.75
N PHE A 688 45.70 36.63 28.10
CA PHE A 688 46.20 36.40 29.47
C PHE A 688 47.66 36.75 29.71
N GLY A 689 48.39 37.27 28.71
CA GLY A 689 49.68 37.94 28.92
C GLY A 689 50.67 37.20 29.84
N PHE A 690 50.91 35.89 29.62
CA PHE A 690 52.01 35.20 30.30
C PHE A 690 53.36 35.65 29.69
N GLY A 691 53.85 36.79 30.18
CA GLY A 691 55.21 37.25 29.98
C GLY A 691 56.19 36.38 30.78
N GLN A 692 57.23 35.90 30.10
CA GLN A 692 58.32 35.15 30.72
C GLN A 692 59.09 36.04 31.70
N ASN A 693 59.26 35.58 32.94
CA ASN A 693 60.40 35.91 33.79
C ASN A 693 60.82 34.64 34.53
N PHE A 694 61.62 33.80 33.86
CA PHE A 694 62.48 32.83 34.54
C PHE A 694 63.87 32.96 33.93
N LYS A 695 64.76 33.63 34.66
CA LYS A 695 66.21 33.58 34.45
C LYS A 695 66.69 32.29 35.10
N GLU A 696 67.18 31.33 34.32
CA GLU A 696 67.96 30.22 34.86
C GLU A 696 69.44 30.61 34.85
N ASN A 697 70.08 30.50 36.03
CA ASN A 697 71.51 30.63 36.22
C ASN A 697 72.23 29.36 35.71
N PRO A 698 73.47 29.47 35.20
CA PRO A 698 74.21 28.30 34.73
C PRO A 698 74.90 27.57 35.89
N LEU A 699 74.86 26.23 35.87
CA LEU A 699 75.69 25.36 36.71
C LEU A 699 76.65 24.53 35.84
N PRO A 700 77.83 24.15 36.37
CA PRO A 700 79.05 23.94 35.59
C PRO A 700 79.21 22.50 35.09
N GLY A 701 80.01 22.37 34.02
CA GLY A 701 80.20 21.15 33.27
C GLY A 701 80.95 20.01 33.98
N LYS A 702 80.72 18.80 33.46
CA LYS A 702 81.60 17.64 33.60
C LYS A 702 81.75 16.96 32.24
N ARG A 703 83.00 16.82 31.80
CA ARG A 703 83.49 15.97 30.70
C ARG A 703 83.69 14.55 31.23
N VAL A 704 83.29 13.51 30.50
CA VAL A 704 84.04 12.23 30.32
C VAL A 704 83.49 11.47 29.06
N PRO A 705 84.11 10.39 28.52
CA PRO A 705 84.73 10.38 27.20
C PRO A 705 84.12 9.36 26.21
N SER A 706 84.67 9.35 25.00
CA SER A 706 84.42 8.43 23.88
C SER A 706 84.80 6.96 24.15
N LEU A 707 84.03 6.01 23.62
CA LEU A 707 84.46 4.62 23.32
C LEU A 707 83.61 4.00 22.20
N THR A 708 84.26 3.13 21.44
CA THR A 708 83.97 2.57 20.11
C THR A 708 83.17 1.25 20.11
N GLU A 709 82.59 0.96 18.92
CA GLU A 709 82.16 -0.31 18.29
C GLU A 709 82.01 -1.62 19.09
N GLY A 710 80.92 -2.36 18.80
CA GLY A 710 80.80 -3.80 19.09
C GLY A 710 79.41 -4.37 18.76
N GLU A 711 79.38 -5.43 17.96
CA GLU A 711 78.22 -6.16 17.42
C GLU A 711 77.37 -6.92 18.47
N GLY A 712 76.11 -7.24 18.14
CA GLY A 712 75.34 -8.31 18.79
C GLY A 712 73.81 -8.08 18.87
N LYS A 713 73.03 -8.78 18.04
CA LYS A 713 71.60 -9.12 18.26
C LYS A 713 71.52 -10.53 18.89
N PRO A 714 70.33 -11.07 19.26
CA PRO A 714 69.21 -10.53 20.05
C PRO A 714 68.74 -11.56 21.13
N THR A 715 67.98 -11.17 22.16
CA THR A 715 67.00 -12.09 22.83
C THR A 715 66.04 -11.38 23.80
N ILE A 716 64.77 -11.76 23.69
CA ILE A 716 63.61 -11.63 24.60
C ILE A 716 63.74 -12.84 25.60
N PRO A 717 63.31 -12.87 26.90
CA PRO A 717 61.93 -12.59 27.35
C PRO A 717 61.65 -12.21 28.84
N ALA A 718 60.38 -11.84 29.06
CA ALA A 718 59.45 -12.14 30.16
C ALA A 718 59.92 -12.18 31.64
N TRP A 719 59.26 -11.43 32.54
CA TRP A 719 58.02 -11.88 33.21
C TRP A 719 57.38 -10.79 34.11
N ALA A 720 56.08 -10.99 34.35
CA ALA A 720 55.31 -10.65 35.56
C ALA A 720 55.04 -9.19 35.98
N ALA A 721 53.83 -8.78 35.64
CA ALA A 721 52.81 -8.20 36.51
C ALA A 721 53.08 -8.23 38.04
N LYS A 722 52.77 -7.14 38.75
CA LYS A 722 51.51 -6.99 39.54
C LYS A 722 51.45 -5.70 40.36
N HIS A 723 50.21 -5.21 40.48
CA HIS A 723 49.59 -4.38 41.54
C HIS A 723 49.96 -2.89 41.60
N ASN A 724 49.00 -1.96 41.67
CA ASN A 724 47.63 -2.03 42.21
C ASN A 724 46.63 -1.27 41.32
#